data_AF-A0A6N3DCX0-F1
#
_entry.id   AF-A0A6N3DCX0-F1
#
_cell.length_a   1.000
_cell.length_b   1.000
_cell.length_c   1.000
_cell.angle_alpha   90.00
_cell.angle_beta   90.00
_cell.angle_gamma   90.00
#
_symmetry.space_group_name_H-M   'P 1'
#
loop_
_entity.id
_entity.type
_entity.pdbx_description
1 polymer ?
#
loop_
_entity_poly.entity_id
_entity_poly.type
_entity_poly.pdbx_seq_one_letter_code
_entity_poly.pdbx_strand_id
1 'polypeptide(L)'
;MKNKFTHFLMAGALVCWSSYTLHAQTEVTDTYLKNPSFESNFTDWDNAGMQTQTNTSFSKKDGNTYVEQWVGQGNKVADAHVSQTLTSLKNGVYKLTVAAQNIQQNSSATQSGAYVFADNEQVSVGAINDYSLTFTVIEGQATVGFKAENATGNWIACDNFRLYAVNNDLTEIQEELQRRIEQAQTLVSEKMQKDVLSELNAAIQAAQQEMGASTDENIAEVAVRLRKATTEAQTSIEAYRELQAAIDKALEAYGDGSQSGAEEFAAAIQSAQSTVNNLEVSLEDLALAVTQLETATLAFSLANATGTAPTVVTDTRYARGSTMAFGRSTISGVSTSDLLEHGFCWSTSPEPTVLDNRTTEYLNNNGYIYWMKDLEPSTIYYIRAYAMTKGYAVGYGDVIKVITLPEGKITWSYNNGGPADANARINAAVGSAVDYWNELTSIQGLHLTVSFGSGTPTADCSYGGWMRVGPNASYQRTGTIMHEMGHAIGVGTHEIWWNGNLRANGDRGDWLGERANAVLRFWDNNPTAVMTGDNTHMWPYGINGAHEDTGSEVLYIGNGLITQALGEDGLPPTGGFATPAYVFEQEDHVKYYLKNEDETAGLYTSYLVAAPNSTAITCEEMTAAEAAANDNAAWYVTFNPKTCYYQLRNVGTGQYLTYNTSRNKFLTTNKETPTTTESFQFMRGRTDVNIGTGNTAVTARGYWIIRPEKTLNPPCMGSNAGGRITNETFNIANSAKDQRWVILSGEELQAFDTAVKDERKAELEDMLAHIKALANTPHTEDVAGTDATLTAKLSEIEEKSRDTEITSEGISSLTEEALTAGMAFLAEATPESVEQPFDITFLMSDAELTDGEGWSSKPTISFSCGEFFEKTFDFNQTVTGLPAGTYQFKGRGFQRPGTTADVYKAFIAGQDDVNATIYAGDKEAKIQNIAAEAQTKKLGGSETAVGSNPTRYVPNNMQAASLYFAADLYDNGVVTQLTEDDSKLKVGMRCSETSSNYWCIFDDFRLYYYGSMSPDFVTDIRPAVTDKTQAEDLFATPSDVYSLSGVCVRRQATSLDGLGRGVYIVNGRKVIVK
;
A
#
# COMPACT_ATOMS: atom_id res chain seq x y z
N MET A 1 34.45 -58.84 3.25
CA MET A 1 34.98 -59.81 2.27
C MET A 1 33.86 -60.20 1.32
N LYS A 2 34.07 -59.98 0.01
CA LYS A 2 33.36 -60.51 -1.17
C LYS A 2 31.97 -59.93 -1.55
N ASN A 3 32.06 -59.02 -2.53
CA ASN A 3 31.13 -58.68 -3.62
C ASN A 3 30.36 -59.86 -4.25
N LYS A 4 29.18 -59.54 -4.80
CA LYS A 4 28.66 -59.83 -6.18
C LYS A 4 27.20 -59.33 -6.25
N PHE A 5 26.84 -58.22 -6.92
CA PHE A 5 26.69 -58.02 -8.38
C PHE A 5 26.00 -59.18 -9.11
N THR A 6 24.70 -59.03 -9.36
CA THR A 6 23.90 -59.84 -10.29
C THR A 6 23.85 -59.13 -11.64
N HIS A 7 24.50 -59.74 -12.64
CA HIS A 7 24.40 -59.39 -14.06
C HIS A 7 23.09 -59.94 -14.64
N PHE A 8 22.37 -59.13 -15.41
CA PHE A 8 21.46 -59.61 -16.44
C PHE A 8 22.29 -60.04 -17.65
N LEU A 9 22.27 -61.34 -17.96
CA LEU A 9 22.87 -61.90 -19.18
C LEU A 9 21.92 -61.67 -20.35
N MET A 10 22.38 -60.93 -21.36
CA MET A 10 21.86 -61.02 -22.73
C MET A 10 22.04 -62.45 -23.23
N ALA A 11 20.95 -63.14 -23.53
CA ALA A 11 20.97 -64.33 -24.36
C ALA A 11 20.96 -63.88 -25.83
N GLY A 12 22.10 -63.97 -26.50
CA GLY A 12 22.19 -63.85 -27.94
C GLY A 12 21.51 -65.03 -28.61
N ALA A 13 20.42 -64.77 -29.33
CA ALA A 13 19.91 -65.66 -30.36
C ALA A 13 20.62 -65.33 -31.67
N LEU A 14 21.24 -66.35 -32.28
CA LEU A 14 21.79 -66.32 -33.64
C LEU A 14 20.72 -65.81 -34.62
N VAL A 15 21.01 -64.68 -35.26
CA VAL A 15 20.27 -64.20 -36.42
C VAL A 15 20.58 -65.11 -37.60
N CYS A 16 19.58 -65.90 -38.02
CA CYS A 16 19.56 -66.51 -39.34
C CYS A 16 19.66 -65.40 -40.39
N TRP A 17 20.54 -65.58 -41.37
CA TRP A 17 20.71 -64.66 -42.50
C TRP A 17 19.39 -64.54 -43.26
N SER A 18 18.75 -63.36 -43.23
CA SER A 18 17.81 -62.97 -44.28
C SER A 18 18.61 -62.41 -45.45
N SER A 19 18.33 -62.92 -46.64
CA SER A 19 18.86 -62.40 -47.89
C SER A 19 18.32 -60.97 -48.07
N TYR A 20 19.17 -59.95 -48.00
CA TYR A 20 18.78 -58.59 -48.41
C TYR A 20 18.48 -58.59 -49.91
N THR A 21 17.21 -58.71 -50.27
CA THR A 21 16.72 -58.28 -51.58
C THR A 21 16.77 -56.75 -51.60
N LEU A 22 17.60 -56.18 -52.49
CA LEU A 22 17.74 -54.75 -52.68
C LEU A 22 16.45 -54.22 -53.34
N HIS A 23 15.44 -53.86 -52.54
CA HIS A 23 14.25 -53.17 -53.04
C HIS A 23 14.64 -51.72 -53.40
N ALA A 24 14.19 -51.25 -54.58
CA ALA A 24 14.44 -49.88 -55.00
C ALA A 24 13.60 -48.92 -54.13
N GLN A 25 14.24 -48.19 -53.21
CA GLN A 25 13.57 -47.15 -52.42
C GLN A 25 13.11 -45.99 -53.31
N THR A 26 11.88 -45.51 -53.11
CA THR A 26 11.32 -44.35 -53.82
C THR A 26 11.30 -43.15 -52.89
N GLU A 27 11.91 -42.03 -53.29
CA GLU A 27 11.82 -40.79 -52.52
C GLU A 27 10.41 -40.21 -52.61
N VAL A 28 9.79 -39.97 -51.46
CA VAL A 28 8.42 -39.49 -51.32
C VAL A 28 8.34 -38.23 -50.43
N THR A 29 9.48 -37.57 -50.20
CA THR A 29 9.62 -36.36 -49.37
C THR A 29 8.57 -35.32 -49.76
N ASP A 30 8.56 -34.81 -50.99
CA ASP A 30 7.63 -33.74 -51.41
C ASP A 30 6.16 -34.18 -51.45
N THR A 31 5.91 -35.49 -51.44
CA THR A 31 4.55 -36.04 -51.42
C THR A 31 3.93 -35.88 -50.04
N TYR A 32 4.68 -36.21 -48.99
CA TYR A 32 4.14 -36.32 -47.62
C TYR A 32 4.68 -35.27 -46.65
N LEU A 33 5.96 -34.90 -46.76
CA LEU A 33 6.58 -33.87 -45.93
C LEU A 33 6.36 -32.49 -46.54
N LYS A 34 6.05 -31.52 -45.67
CA LYS A 34 6.01 -30.10 -46.01
C LYS A 34 7.18 -29.38 -45.36
N ASN A 35 7.76 -28.46 -46.11
CA ASN A 35 8.87 -27.62 -45.65
C ASN A 35 10.03 -28.44 -45.01
N PRO A 36 10.57 -29.48 -45.70
CA PRO A 36 11.53 -30.44 -45.13
C PRO A 36 12.90 -29.85 -44.75
N SER A 37 13.23 -28.66 -45.27
CA SER A 37 14.48 -27.94 -45.00
C SER A 37 14.23 -26.55 -44.37
N PHE A 38 13.07 -26.34 -43.75
CA PHE A 38 12.74 -25.13 -42.97
C PHE A 38 12.87 -23.77 -43.70
N GLU A 39 12.87 -23.75 -45.04
CA GLU A 39 12.93 -22.52 -45.84
C GLU A 39 11.74 -21.57 -45.60
N SER A 40 10.65 -22.08 -45.02
CA SER A 40 9.49 -21.31 -44.57
C SER A 40 9.38 -21.28 -43.03
N ASN A 41 10.51 -21.22 -42.33
CA ASN A 41 10.63 -21.37 -40.87
C ASN A 41 9.96 -22.67 -40.37
N PHE A 42 9.17 -22.61 -39.30
CA PHE A 42 8.43 -23.76 -38.75
C PHE A 42 7.03 -23.95 -39.38
N THR A 43 6.75 -23.37 -40.54
CA THR A 43 5.46 -23.62 -41.22
C THR A 43 5.28 -25.13 -41.44
N ASP A 44 4.12 -25.67 -41.02
CA ASP A 44 3.75 -27.09 -41.01
C ASP A 44 4.53 -27.98 -40.02
N TRP A 45 5.32 -27.41 -39.11
CA TRP A 45 6.04 -28.15 -38.06
C TRP A 45 5.57 -27.73 -36.66
N ASP A 46 5.30 -28.72 -35.80
CA ASP A 46 5.15 -28.49 -34.36
C ASP A 46 6.54 -28.34 -33.73
N ASN A 47 6.74 -27.26 -32.97
CA ASN A 47 8.05 -26.89 -32.44
C ASN A 47 7.92 -26.44 -30.98
N ALA A 48 8.73 -27.03 -30.12
CA ALA A 48 8.99 -26.51 -28.78
C ALA A 48 10.50 -26.41 -28.56
N GLY A 49 10.99 -25.21 -28.22
CA GLY A 49 12.36 -25.01 -27.78
C GLY A 49 13.45 -24.92 -28.87
N MET A 50 13.13 -25.08 -30.16
CA MET A 50 14.08 -24.88 -31.26
C MET A 50 13.91 -23.52 -31.96
N GLN A 51 14.97 -23.06 -32.63
CA GLN A 51 15.05 -21.78 -33.36
C GLN A 51 15.61 -21.98 -34.77
N THR A 52 15.21 -21.15 -35.74
CA THR A 52 15.76 -21.19 -37.10
C THR A 52 17.05 -20.35 -37.22
N GLN A 53 17.94 -20.77 -38.11
CA GLN A 53 19.21 -20.10 -38.40
C GLN A 53 19.49 -20.08 -39.89
N THR A 54 20.13 -19.00 -40.38
CA THR A 54 20.50 -18.83 -41.79
C THR A 54 22.02 -18.79 -42.03
N ASN A 55 22.80 -18.95 -40.97
CA ASN A 55 24.26 -18.95 -41.03
C ASN A 55 24.81 -20.28 -41.60
N THR A 56 26.13 -20.37 -41.79
CA THR A 56 26.81 -21.56 -42.38
C THR A 56 27.43 -22.51 -41.36
N SER A 57 27.11 -22.37 -40.06
CA SER A 57 27.72 -23.15 -38.98
C SER A 57 27.31 -24.63 -39.01
N PHE A 58 26.08 -24.93 -39.41
CA PHE A 58 25.62 -26.30 -39.66
C PHE A 58 25.93 -26.71 -41.11
N SER A 59 27.01 -27.47 -41.32
CA SER A 59 27.55 -27.72 -42.67
C SER A 59 26.73 -28.69 -43.53
N LYS A 60 25.73 -29.36 -42.94
CA LYS A 60 24.84 -30.33 -43.62
C LYS A 60 23.47 -29.74 -43.97
N LYS A 61 23.27 -28.43 -43.77
CA LYS A 61 22.03 -27.74 -44.13
C LYS A 61 21.73 -27.83 -45.64
N ASP A 62 20.46 -27.87 -45.99
CA ASP A 62 19.97 -27.83 -47.36
C ASP A 62 19.18 -26.53 -47.57
N GLY A 63 19.56 -25.73 -48.57
CA GLY A 63 19.03 -24.38 -48.72
C GLY A 63 19.68 -23.35 -47.79
N ASN A 64 18.91 -22.36 -47.37
CA ASN A 64 19.39 -21.22 -46.59
C ASN A 64 19.20 -21.40 -45.09
N THR A 65 18.18 -22.14 -44.66
CA THR A 65 17.74 -22.22 -43.26
C THR A 65 18.01 -23.59 -42.66
N TYR A 66 18.32 -23.65 -41.36
CA TYR A 66 18.31 -24.88 -40.57
C TYR A 66 17.73 -24.59 -39.17
N VAL A 67 17.45 -25.62 -38.38
CA VAL A 67 16.87 -25.49 -37.04
C VAL A 67 17.88 -25.91 -35.98
N GLU A 68 17.99 -25.18 -34.87
CA GLU A 68 18.89 -25.47 -33.77
C GLU A 68 18.35 -25.08 -32.39
N GLN A 69 18.98 -25.62 -31.35
CA GLN A 69 18.98 -25.02 -30.02
C GLN A 69 20.43 -24.95 -29.56
N TRP A 70 20.85 -23.77 -29.11
CA TRP A 70 22.23 -23.49 -28.71
C TRP A 70 22.27 -22.78 -27.36
N VAL A 71 23.13 -23.25 -26.47
CA VAL A 71 23.50 -22.58 -25.22
C VAL A 71 25.02 -22.45 -25.12
N GLY A 72 25.48 -21.51 -24.29
CA GLY A 72 26.91 -21.26 -24.10
C GLY A 72 27.70 -22.52 -23.73
N GLN A 73 28.95 -22.59 -24.19
CA GLN A 73 29.85 -23.73 -23.96
C GLN A 73 29.92 -24.10 -22.48
N GLY A 74 29.84 -25.41 -22.18
CA GLY A 74 29.84 -25.96 -20.81
C GLY A 74 28.45 -26.23 -20.24
N ASN A 75 27.40 -25.70 -20.87
CA ASN A 75 26.00 -25.97 -20.50
C ASN A 75 25.39 -27.09 -21.35
N LYS A 76 24.13 -27.43 -21.06
CA LYS A 76 23.32 -28.42 -21.77
C LYS A 76 22.07 -27.74 -22.30
N VAL A 77 21.64 -28.08 -23.50
CA VAL A 77 20.35 -27.60 -24.03
C VAL A 77 19.20 -28.20 -23.23
N ALA A 78 18.06 -27.48 -23.18
CA ALA A 78 16.84 -27.99 -22.56
C ALA A 78 16.16 -29.03 -23.46
N ASP A 79 15.11 -29.68 -22.96
CA ASP A 79 14.26 -30.53 -23.79
C ASP A 79 13.57 -29.67 -24.85
N ALA A 80 13.56 -30.18 -26.08
CA ALA A 80 13.06 -29.47 -27.26
C ALA A 80 12.68 -30.46 -28.36
N HIS A 81 11.81 -30.06 -29.29
CA HIS A 81 11.46 -30.88 -30.45
C HIS A 81 11.04 -30.03 -31.65
N VAL A 82 11.17 -30.64 -32.82
CA VAL A 82 10.50 -30.21 -34.06
C VAL A 82 9.93 -31.46 -34.75
N SER A 83 8.63 -31.47 -35.04
CA SER A 83 7.95 -32.65 -35.57
C SER A 83 6.84 -32.33 -36.57
N GLN A 84 6.52 -33.27 -37.46
CA GLN A 84 5.41 -33.18 -38.40
C GLN A 84 4.67 -34.52 -38.45
N THR A 85 3.35 -34.46 -38.33
CA THR A 85 2.48 -35.63 -38.50
C THR A 85 2.10 -35.77 -39.96
N LEU A 86 2.60 -36.83 -40.59
CA LEU A 86 2.32 -37.16 -41.97
C LEU A 86 1.04 -37.98 -42.04
N THR A 87 0.12 -37.63 -42.95
CA THR A 87 -1.18 -38.30 -43.10
C THR A 87 -1.36 -38.87 -44.50
N SER A 88 -2.31 -39.79 -44.67
CA SER A 88 -2.59 -40.47 -45.95
C SER A 88 -1.40 -41.27 -46.51
N LEU A 89 -0.49 -41.70 -45.63
CA LEU A 89 0.57 -42.64 -45.99
C LEU A 89 -0.08 -43.98 -46.37
N LYS A 90 0.57 -44.69 -47.28
CA LYS A 90 0.20 -46.08 -47.52
C LYS A 90 0.83 -46.93 -46.42
N ASN A 91 0.21 -48.06 -46.08
CA ASN A 91 0.87 -49.00 -45.19
C ASN A 91 2.11 -49.58 -45.89
N GLY A 92 3.19 -49.72 -45.12
CA GLY A 92 4.48 -50.14 -45.66
C GLY A 92 5.65 -49.60 -44.87
N VAL A 93 6.84 -49.90 -45.37
CA VAL A 93 8.11 -49.64 -44.70
C VAL A 93 8.70 -48.37 -45.28
N TYR A 94 9.02 -47.44 -44.40
CA TYR A 94 9.57 -46.14 -44.73
C TYR A 94 10.94 -45.97 -44.09
N LYS A 95 11.75 -45.12 -44.71
CA LYS A 95 13.03 -44.69 -44.17
C LYS A 95 13.04 -43.18 -44.07
N LEU A 96 13.21 -42.68 -42.86
CA LEU A 96 13.45 -41.25 -42.61
C LEU A 96 14.96 -41.02 -42.58
N THR A 97 15.43 -39.96 -43.24
CA THR A 97 16.82 -39.50 -43.17
C THR A 97 16.86 -38.01 -42.89
N VAL A 98 17.57 -37.60 -41.84
CA VAL A 98 17.64 -36.20 -41.41
C VAL A 98 19.10 -35.84 -41.23
N ALA A 99 19.50 -34.66 -41.70
CA ALA A 99 20.80 -34.10 -41.35
C ALA A 99 20.70 -33.57 -39.93
N ALA A 100 21.47 -34.11 -38.98
CA ALA A 100 21.37 -33.68 -37.59
C ALA A 100 22.73 -33.67 -36.87
N GLN A 101 22.77 -32.99 -35.73
CA GLN A 101 23.89 -33.02 -34.79
C GLN A 101 23.43 -32.81 -33.34
N ASN A 102 24.28 -33.27 -32.42
CA ASN A 102 24.27 -33.00 -31.00
C ASN A 102 25.73 -33.02 -30.54
N ILE A 103 26.29 -31.84 -30.31
CA ILE A 103 27.71 -31.70 -29.99
C ILE A 103 27.93 -30.81 -28.78
N GLN A 104 29.07 -31.04 -28.13
CA GLN A 104 29.67 -30.08 -27.22
C GLN A 104 30.76 -29.33 -27.97
N GLN A 105 30.60 -28.02 -28.14
CA GLN A 105 31.58 -27.21 -28.86
C GLN A 105 32.96 -27.31 -28.21
N ASN A 106 34.00 -27.43 -29.05
CA ASN A 106 35.40 -27.65 -28.67
C ASN A 106 35.67 -28.91 -27.84
N SER A 107 34.80 -29.92 -27.93
CA SER A 107 34.99 -31.23 -27.30
C SER A 107 34.90 -32.34 -28.34
N SER A 108 35.74 -33.37 -28.20
CA SER A 108 35.63 -34.62 -28.97
C SER A 108 34.71 -35.65 -28.29
N ALA A 109 34.10 -35.32 -27.14
CA ALA A 109 33.22 -36.23 -26.43
C ALA A 109 31.89 -36.43 -27.18
N THR A 110 31.48 -37.69 -27.33
CA THR A 110 30.16 -38.05 -27.84
C THR A 110 29.06 -37.55 -26.90
N GLN A 111 28.03 -36.93 -27.45
CA GLN A 111 26.86 -36.46 -26.70
C GLN A 111 25.69 -37.45 -26.85
N SER A 112 24.77 -37.42 -25.90
CA SER A 112 23.54 -38.23 -25.88
C SER A 112 22.30 -37.34 -25.68
N GLY A 113 21.11 -37.94 -25.74
CA GLY A 113 19.85 -37.26 -25.45
C GLY A 113 19.28 -36.41 -26.59
N ALA A 114 19.72 -36.64 -27.83
CA ALA A 114 19.08 -36.08 -29.02
C ALA A 114 18.81 -37.20 -30.04
N TYR A 115 17.68 -37.12 -30.74
CA TYR A 115 17.15 -38.22 -31.55
C TYR A 115 16.45 -37.71 -32.81
N VAL A 116 16.67 -38.41 -33.92
CA VAL A 116 15.74 -38.40 -35.06
C VAL A 116 14.76 -39.52 -34.82
N PHE A 117 13.46 -39.26 -34.99
CA PHE A 117 12.42 -40.23 -34.67
C PHE A 117 11.32 -40.31 -35.74
N ALA A 118 10.67 -41.47 -35.79
CA ALA A 118 9.41 -41.71 -36.47
C ALA A 118 8.54 -42.60 -35.56
N ASP A 119 7.44 -42.05 -35.06
CA ASP A 119 6.62 -42.66 -34.00
C ASP A 119 7.50 -43.14 -32.82
N ASN A 120 7.56 -44.46 -32.60
CA ASN A 120 8.33 -45.08 -31.52
C ASN A 120 9.78 -45.44 -31.92
N GLU A 121 10.11 -45.38 -33.20
CA GLU A 121 11.45 -45.69 -33.71
C GLU A 121 12.32 -44.44 -33.64
N GLN A 122 13.54 -44.59 -33.12
CA GLN A 122 14.47 -43.47 -33.02
C GLN A 122 15.92 -43.88 -33.19
N VAL A 123 16.72 -42.96 -33.72
CA VAL A 123 18.18 -43.09 -33.82
C VAL A 123 18.84 -41.95 -33.06
N SER A 124 19.81 -42.30 -32.21
CA SER A 124 20.56 -41.31 -31.44
C SER A 124 21.46 -40.47 -32.34
N VAL A 125 21.40 -39.16 -32.13
CA VAL A 125 22.18 -38.15 -32.84
C VAL A 125 23.39 -37.76 -32.01
N GLY A 126 24.55 -37.80 -32.64
CA GLY A 126 25.85 -37.35 -32.12
C GLY A 126 26.50 -36.34 -33.05
N ALA A 127 27.68 -36.66 -33.60
CA ALA A 127 28.37 -35.75 -34.52
C ALA A 127 27.53 -35.39 -35.77
N ILE A 128 27.83 -34.26 -36.40
CA ILE A 128 27.14 -33.83 -37.63
C ILE A 128 27.17 -34.91 -38.71
N ASN A 129 25.99 -35.45 -39.04
CA ASN A 129 25.85 -36.51 -40.04
C ASN A 129 24.40 -36.59 -40.56
N ASP A 130 24.20 -37.42 -41.59
CA ASP A 130 22.87 -37.90 -41.95
C ASP A 130 22.52 -39.10 -41.05
N TYR A 131 21.41 -38.98 -40.34
CA TYR A 131 20.88 -40.02 -39.47
C TYR A 131 19.65 -40.61 -40.13
N SER A 132 19.65 -41.93 -40.28
CA SER A 132 18.52 -42.66 -40.85
C SER A 132 17.95 -43.65 -39.87
N LEU A 133 16.64 -43.81 -39.91
CA LEU A 133 15.91 -44.91 -39.28
C LEU A 133 14.88 -45.46 -40.26
N THR A 134 14.59 -46.74 -40.13
CA THR A 134 13.52 -47.43 -40.85
C THR A 134 12.36 -47.65 -39.89
N PHE A 135 11.13 -47.41 -40.34
CA PHE A 135 9.92 -47.55 -39.54
C PHE A 135 8.77 -48.08 -40.41
N THR A 136 7.85 -48.80 -39.80
CA THR A 136 6.71 -49.41 -40.50
C THR A 136 5.44 -48.63 -40.19
N VAL A 137 4.78 -48.15 -41.24
CA VAL A 137 3.49 -47.46 -41.17
C VAL A 137 2.39 -48.48 -41.34
N ILE A 138 1.50 -48.56 -40.36
CA ILE A 138 0.34 -49.46 -40.41
C ILE A 138 -1.00 -48.74 -40.19
N GLU A 139 -0.99 -47.46 -39.83
CA GLU A 139 -2.19 -46.64 -39.54
C GLU A 139 -2.49 -45.60 -40.64
N GLY A 140 -1.77 -45.63 -41.75
CA GLY A 140 -1.83 -44.59 -42.79
C GLY A 140 -1.35 -43.20 -42.35
N GLN A 141 -0.68 -43.11 -41.21
CA GLN A 141 -0.04 -41.91 -40.68
C GLN A 141 1.22 -42.26 -39.89
N ALA A 142 2.13 -41.29 -39.75
CA ALA A 142 3.30 -41.38 -38.88
C ALA A 142 3.77 -39.97 -38.48
N THR A 143 4.21 -39.80 -37.24
CA THR A 143 4.82 -38.55 -36.77
C THR A 143 6.32 -38.67 -36.83
N VAL A 144 6.97 -37.79 -37.59
CA VAL A 144 8.43 -37.78 -37.78
C VAL A 144 9.02 -36.49 -37.24
N GLY A 145 10.27 -36.55 -36.76
CA GLY A 145 10.88 -35.33 -36.21
C GLY A 145 12.29 -35.51 -35.67
N PHE A 146 12.72 -34.45 -35.00
CA PHE A 146 13.95 -34.39 -34.21
C PHE A 146 13.61 -33.88 -32.81
N LYS A 147 14.13 -34.53 -31.77
CA LYS A 147 13.88 -34.17 -30.37
C LYS A 147 15.13 -34.27 -29.50
N ALA A 148 15.13 -33.51 -28.42
CA ALA A 148 16.09 -33.55 -27.33
C ALA A 148 15.37 -33.93 -26.02
N GLU A 149 15.89 -34.95 -25.35
CA GLU A 149 15.43 -35.46 -24.06
C GLU A 149 16.68 -35.66 -23.18
N ASN A 150 16.88 -34.76 -22.23
CA ASN A 150 18.07 -34.67 -21.38
C ASN A 150 19.38 -34.65 -22.19
N ALA A 151 19.41 -33.85 -23.27
CA ALA A 151 20.56 -33.72 -24.14
C ALA A 151 21.81 -33.27 -23.37
N THR A 152 22.96 -33.89 -23.67
CA THR A 152 24.22 -33.57 -22.98
C THR A 152 25.06 -32.52 -23.71
N GLY A 153 24.75 -32.25 -24.98
CA GLY A 153 25.44 -31.23 -25.78
C GLY A 153 24.90 -29.83 -25.53
N ASN A 154 25.75 -28.83 -25.76
CA ASN A 154 25.37 -27.42 -25.73
C ASN A 154 24.80 -26.94 -27.07
N TRP A 155 24.86 -27.76 -28.13
CA TRP A 155 24.37 -27.41 -29.46
C TRP A 155 23.77 -28.61 -30.19
N ILE A 156 22.47 -28.53 -30.45
CA ILE A 156 21.73 -29.46 -31.31
C ILE A 156 21.25 -28.73 -32.56
N ALA A 157 21.29 -29.39 -33.70
CA ALA A 157 20.73 -28.83 -34.94
C ALA A 157 20.22 -29.94 -35.87
N CYS A 158 19.20 -29.62 -36.67
CA CYS A 158 18.65 -30.52 -37.67
C CYS A 158 18.18 -29.77 -38.92
N ASP A 159 18.20 -30.46 -40.05
CA ASP A 159 17.73 -29.97 -41.35
C ASP A 159 17.53 -31.13 -42.35
N ASN A 160 17.05 -30.82 -43.56
CA ASN A 160 17.07 -31.71 -44.72
C ASN A 160 16.41 -33.09 -44.45
N PHE A 161 15.14 -33.03 -44.03
CA PHE A 161 14.31 -34.21 -43.80
C PHE A 161 13.94 -34.87 -45.13
N ARG A 162 14.34 -36.12 -45.31
CA ARG A 162 14.06 -36.92 -46.51
C ARG A 162 13.33 -38.19 -46.13
N LEU A 163 12.24 -38.47 -46.82
CA LEU A 163 11.42 -39.65 -46.60
C LEU A 163 11.42 -40.55 -47.83
N TYR A 164 11.72 -41.82 -47.62
CA TYR A 164 11.76 -42.84 -48.66
C TYR A 164 10.75 -43.93 -48.36
N ALA A 165 9.90 -44.29 -49.33
CA ALA A 165 9.11 -45.51 -49.30
C ALA A 165 10.00 -46.67 -49.75
N VAL A 166 10.19 -47.67 -48.91
CA VAL A 166 11.13 -48.78 -49.14
C VAL A 166 10.43 -49.97 -49.78
N ASN A 167 9.37 -50.47 -49.14
CA ASN A 167 8.52 -51.55 -49.65
C ASN A 167 7.13 -51.44 -48.99
N ASN A 168 6.19 -52.28 -49.42
CA ASN A 168 4.90 -52.48 -48.78
C ASN A 168 4.68 -53.97 -48.47
N ASP A 169 5.74 -54.63 -47.99
CA ASP A 169 5.69 -56.06 -47.68
C ASP A 169 4.67 -56.31 -46.57
N LEU A 170 3.62 -57.06 -46.92
CA LEU A 170 2.55 -57.44 -45.99
C LEU A 170 3.12 -58.14 -44.74
N THR A 171 4.22 -58.89 -44.90
CA THR A 171 4.92 -59.58 -43.80
C THR A 171 5.47 -58.57 -42.80
N GLU A 172 6.15 -57.51 -43.26
CA GLU A 172 6.73 -56.49 -42.37
C GLU A 172 5.63 -55.64 -41.69
N ILE A 173 4.52 -55.37 -42.40
CA ILE A 173 3.33 -54.71 -41.84
C ILE A 173 2.69 -55.58 -40.73
N GLN A 174 2.56 -56.90 -40.97
CA GLN A 174 2.05 -57.86 -40.00
C GLN A 174 2.99 -58.05 -38.81
N GLU A 175 4.31 -58.02 -39.01
CA GLU A 175 5.30 -58.06 -37.91
C GLU A 175 5.18 -56.85 -36.98
N GLU A 176 4.95 -55.64 -37.50
CA GLU A 176 4.72 -54.44 -36.68
C GLU A 176 3.37 -54.51 -35.94
N LEU A 177 2.30 -54.99 -36.60
CA LEU A 177 1.02 -55.23 -35.93
C LEU A 177 1.17 -56.27 -34.80
N GLN A 178 1.91 -57.35 -35.04
CA GLN A 178 2.22 -58.38 -34.05
C GLN A 178 2.99 -57.82 -32.86
N ARG A 179 3.98 -56.95 -33.10
CA ARG A 179 4.71 -56.26 -32.03
C ARG A 179 3.78 -55.45 -31.13
N ARG A 180 2.81 -54.73 -31.72
CA ARG A 180 1.82 -53.96 -30.96
C ARG A 180 0.82 -54.85 -30.22
N ILE A 181 0.42 -55.98 -30.80
CA ILE A 181 -0.38 -57.00 -30.13
C ILE A 181 0.35 -57.51 -28.89
N GLU A 182 1.64 -57.84 -29.01
CA GLU A 182 2.45 -58.32 -27.88
C GLU A 182 2.55 -57.26 -26.77
N GLN A 183 2.76 -55.99 -27.14
CA GLN A 183 2.75 -54.89 -26.17
C GLN A 183 1.40 -54.78 -25.44
N ALA A 184 0.29 -54.78 -26.17
CA ALA A 184 -1.05 -54.72 -25.58
C ALA A 184 -1.34 -55.94 -24.69
N GLN A 185 -0.88 -57.14 -25.06
CA GLN A 185 -1.03 -58.36 -24.27
C GLN A 185 -0.33 -58.28 -22.92
N THR A 186 0.80 -57.55 -22.80
CA THR A 186 1.47 -57.36 -21.50
C THR A 186 0.61 -56.62 -20.48
N LEU A 187 -0.38 -55.84 -20.93
CA LEU A 187 -1.26 -55.07 -20.07
C LEU A 187 -2.46 -55.87 -19.56
N VAL A 188 -2.84 -56.97 -20.22
CA VAL A 188 -4.08 -57.73 -19.91
C VAL A 188 -4.11 -58.31 -18.49
N SER A 189 -2.95 -58.53 -17.88
CA SER A 189 -2.84 -59.01 -16.48
C SER A 189 -2.87 -57.89 -15.44
N GLU A 190 -2.71 -56.64 -15.86
CA GLU A 190 -2.69 -55.49 -14.95
C GLU A 190 -4.10 -55.09 -14.52
N LYS A 191 -4.19 -54.47 -13.35
CA LYS A 191 -5.47 -54.02 -12.79
C LYS A 191 -5.94 -52.75 -13.50
N MET A 192 -7.12 -52.80 -14.11
CA MET A 192 -7.73 -51.69 -14.85
C MET A 192 -9.26 -51.78 -14.82
N GLN A 193 -9.94 -50.77 -15.36
CA GLN A 193 -11.40 -50.80 -15.51
C GLN A 193 -11.85 -51.99 -16.36
N LYS A 194 -12.95 -52.61 -15.96
CA LYS A 194 -13.51 -53.81 -16.60
C LYS A 194 -13.84 -53.60 -18.08
N ASP A 195 -14.46 -52.46 -18.42
CA ASP A 195 -14.84 -52.16 -19.80
C ASP A 195 -13.61 -51.85 -20.66
N VAL A 196 -12.59 -51.19 -20.09
CA VAL A 196 -11.30 -50.95 -20.75
C VAL A 196 -10.57 -52.26 -21.04
N LEU A 197 -10.55 -53.20 -20.08
CA LEU A 197 -10.00 -54.54 -20.29
C LEU A 197 -10.78 -55.32 -21.35
N SER A 198 -12.11 -55.18 -21.39
CA SER A 198 -12.96 -55.81 -22.40
C SER A 198 -12.64 -55.28 -23.80
N GLU A 199 -12.49 -53.96 -23.95
CA GLU A 199 -12.15 -53.33 -25.23
C GLU A 199 -10.71 -53.65 -25.66
N LEU A 200 -9.75 -53.66 -24.73
CA LEU A 200 -8.37 -54.07 -25.01
C LEU A 200 -8.32 -55.51 -25.54
N ASN A 201 -9.02 -56.45 -24.92
CA ASN A 201 -9.10 -57.83 -25.39
C ASN A 201 -9.79 -57.93 -26.76
N ALA A 202 -10.86 -57.17 -26.99
CA ALA A 202 -11.56 -57.14 -28.28
C ALA A 202 -10.67 -56.56 -29.39
N ALA A 203 -9.90 -55.50 -29.11
CA ALA A 203 -8.97 -54.88 -30.04
C ALA A 203 -7.77 -55.80 -30.35
N ILE A 204 -7.22 -56.47 -29.33
CA ILE A 204 -6.19 -57.51 -29.51
C ILE A 204 -6.72 -58.63 -30.42
N GLN A 205 -7.94 -59.12 -30.17
CA GLN A 205 -8.54 -60.19 -30.96
C GLN A 205 -8.78 -59.75 -32.41
N ALA A 206 -9.26 -58.54 -32.65
CA ALA A 206 -9.45 -57.99 -33.99
C ALA A 206 -8.10 -57.87 -34.73
N ALA A 207 -7.06 -57.36 -34.07
CA ALA A 207 -5.72 -57.26 -34.65
C ALA A 207 -5.13 -58.65 -34.96
N GLN A 208 -5.34 -59.64 -34.10
CA GLN A 208 -4.89 -61.02 -34.33
C GLN A 208 -5.56 -61.68 -35.54
N GLN A 209 -6.80 -61.32 -35.88
CA GLN A 209 -7.47 -61.85 -37.07
C GLN A 209 -6.79 -61.39 -38.37
N GLU A 210 -6.24 -60.17 -38.40
CA GLU A 210 -5.55 -59.62 -39.56
C GLU A 210 -4.15 -60.22 -39.78
N MET A 211 -3.59 -60.94 -38.79
CA MET A 211 -2.33 -61.70 -38.95
C MET A 211 -2.43 -62.84 -39.98
N GLY A 212 -3.65 -63.28 -40.34
CA GLY A 212 -3.89 -64.29 -41.37
C GLY A 212 -4.43 -63.74 -42.69
N ALA A 213 -4.58 -62.42 -42.82
CA ALA A 213 -5.15 -61.79 -44.00
C ALA A 213 -4.18 -61.83 -45.20
N SER A 214 -4.72 -61.85 -46.42
CA SER A 214 -3.94 -61.81 -47.66
C SER A 214 -3.68 -60.40 -48.20
N THR A 215 -4.24 -59.37 -47.54
CA THR A 215 -4.13 -57.94 -47.87
C THR A 215 -4.02 -57.10 -46.59
N ASP A 216 -3.61 -55.84 -46.70
CA ASP A 216 -3.45 -54.88 -45.60
C ASP A 216 -4.66 -53.94 -45.42
N GLU A 217 -5.75 -54.15 -46.15
CA GLU A 217 -6.88 -53.22 -46.27
C GLU A 217 -7.52 -52.85 -44.91
N ASN A 218 -7.59 -53.79 -43.98
CA ASN A 218 -8.20 -53.58 -42.65
C ASN A 218 -7.17 -53.30 -41.54
N ILE A 219 -5.86 -53.44 -41.82
CA ILE A 219 -4.81 -53.35 -40.81
C ILE A 219 -4.80 -51.98 -40.14
N ALA A 220 -5.04 -50.91 -40.90
CA ALA A 220 -5.06 -49.55 -40.35
C ALA A 220 -6.19 -49.33 -39.34
N GLU A 221 -7.39 -49.84 -39.62
CA GLU A 221 -8.53 -49.70 -38.71
C GLU A 221 -8.27 -50.45 -37.39
N VAL A 222 -7.81 -51.70 -37.46
CA VAL A 222 -7.53 -52.50 -36.25
C VAL A 222 -6.32 -51.98 -35.48
N ALA A 223 -5.29 -51.46 -36.15
CA ALA A 223 -4.12 -50.87 -35.51
C ALA A 223 -4.47 -49.58 -34.74
N VAL A 224 -5.30 -48.71 -35.33
CA VAL A 224 -5.82 -47.51 -34.64
C VAL A 224 -6.66 -47.90 -33.42
N ARG A 225 -7.55 -48.88 -33.56
CA ARG A 225 -8.36 -49.39 -32.44
C ARG A 225 -7.48 -49.95 -31.32
N LEU A 226 -6.50 -50.78 -31.65
CA LEU A 226 -5.55 -51.37 -30.71
C LEU A 226 -4.75 -50.30 -29.97
N ARG A 227 -4.25 -49.28 -30.68
CA ARG A 227 -3.53 -48.17 -30.06
C ARG A 227 -4.42 -47.40 -29.07
N LYS A 228 -5.64 -47.03 -29.46
CA LYS A 228 -6.58 -46.34 -28.57
C LYS A 228 -6.88 -47.15 -27.31
N ALA A 229 -7.25 -48.42 -27.47
CA ALA A 229 -7.52 -49.32 -26.36
C ALA A 229 -6.30 -49.52 -25.45
N THR A 230 -5.09 -49.56 -26.02
CA THR A 230 -3.82 -49.65 -25.26
C THR A 230 -3.57 -48.37 -24.46
N THR A 231 -3.78 -47.19 -25.04
CA THR A 231 -3.64 -45.90 -24.33
C THR A 231 -4.66 -45.79 -23.20
N GLU A 232 -5.93 -46.14 -23.45
CA GLU A 232 -6.97 -46.14 -22.41
C GLU A 232 -6.65 -47.14 -21.28
N ALA A 233 -6.13 -48.32 -21.62
CA ALA A 233 -5.66 -49.30 -20.65
C ALA A 233 -4.51 -48.75 -19.79
N GLN A 234 -3.51 -48.12 -20.40
CA GLN A 234 -2.39 -47.52 -19.68
C GLN A 234 -2.86 -46.44 -18.69
N THR A 235 -3.72 -45.53 -19.13
CA THR A 235 -4.30 -44.48 -18.26
C THR A 235 -5.08 -45.10 -17.09
N SER A 236 -5.89 -46.14 -17.36
CA SER A 236 -6.65 -46.82 -16.32
C SER A 236 -5.73 -47.54 -15.33
N ILE A 237 -4.74 -48.28 -15.80
CA ILE A 237 -3.76 -48.99 -14.95
C ILE A 237 -3.05 -48.01 -14.01
N GLU A 238 -2.62 -46.86 -14.51
CA GLU A 238 -1.90 -45.88 -13.70
C GLU A 238 -2.78 -45.33 -12.57
N ALA A 239 -4.05 -44.99 -12.85
CA ALA A 239 -4.97 -44.52 -11.82
C ALA A 239 -5.20 -45.54 -10.69
N TYR A 240 -5.28 -46.85 -11.01
CA TYR A 240 -5.36 -47.88 -9.96
C TYR A 240 -4.03 -48.04 -9.20
N ARG A 241 -2.89 -47.91 -9.87
CA ARG A 241 -1.57 -47.96 -9.22
C ARG A 241 -1.35 -46.81 -8.26
N GLU A 242 -1.76 -45.60 -8.63
CA GLU A 242 -1.68 -44.42 -7.77
C GLU A 242 -2.46 -44.61 -6.47
N LEU A 243 -3.72 -45.04 -6.57
CA LEU A 243 -4.53 -45.34 -5.38
C LEU A 243 -3.95 -46.48 -4.55
N GLN A 244 -3.43 -47.53 -5.18
CA GLN A 244 -2.79 -48.63 -4.46
C GLN A 244 -1.52 -48.15 -3.71
N ALA A 245 -0.70 -47.32 -4.33
CA ALA A 245 0.49 -46.75 -3.69
C ALA A 245 0.13 -45.84 -2.51
N ALA A 246 -0.96 -45.07 -2.61
CA ALA A 246 -1.48 -44.27 -1.51
C ALA A 246 -1.98 -45.15 -0.34
N ILE A 247 -2.68 -46.25 -0.64
CA ILE A 247 -3.10 -47.25 0.35
C ILE A 247 -1.91 -47.88 1.06
N ASP A 248 -0.86 -48.26 0.32
CA ASP A 248 0.32 -48.90 0.89
C ASP A 248 1.04 -47.95 1.86
N LYS A 249 1.20 -46.67 1.50
CA LYS A 249 1.75 -45.63 2.39
C LYS A 249 0.86 -45.39 3.62
N ALA A 250 -0.45 -45.36 3.44
CA ALA A 250 -1.39 -45.16 4.54
C ALA A 250 -1.33 -46.32 5.54
N LEU A 251 -1.22 -47.56 5.06
CA LEU A 251 -1.03 -48.74 5.90
C LEU A 251 0.30 -48.73 6.65
N GLU A 252 1.38 -48.25 6.02
CA GLU A 252 2.67 -48.06 6.69
C GLU A 252 2.56 -47.05 7.84
N ALA A 253 1.91 -45.90 7.60
CA ALA A 253 1.66 -44.91 8.64
C ALA A 253 0.75 -45.44 9.77
N TYR A 254 -0.29 -46.21 9.42
CA TYR A 254 -1.27 -46.77 10.35
C TYR A 254 -0.64 -47.74 11.38
N GLY A 255 0.40 -48.48 11.00
CA GLY A 255 1.14 -49.35 11.91
C GLY A 255 0.25 -50.40 12.59
N ASP A 256 0.24 -50.39 13.94
CA ASP A 256 -0.56 -51.32 14.75
C ASP A 256 -1.92 -50.75 15.20
N GLY A 257 -2.26 -49.52 14.80
CA GLY A 257 -3.51 -48.85 15.13
C GLY A 257 -3.62 -48.39 16.58
N SER A 258 -2.52 -48.30 17.34
CA SER A 258 -2.51 -47.83 18.73
C SER A 258 -2.50 -46.30 18.88
N GLN A 259 -2.29 -45.58 17.78
CA GLN A 259 -2.17 -44.12 17.71
C GLN A 259 -3.52 -43.38 17.79
N SER A 260 -3.48 -42.07 18.07
CA SER A 260 -4.67 -41.21 18.08
C SER A 260 -5.26 -41.05 16.68
N GLY A 261 -6.59 -41.09 16.54
CA GLY A 261 -7.29 -40.99 15.24
C GLY A 261 -7.23 -42.26 14.38
N ALA A 262 -6.83 -43.40 14.95
CA ALA A 262 -6.71 -44.66 14.22
C ALA A 262 -8.07 -45.20 13.70
N GLU A 263 -9.19 -44.94 14.39
CA GLU A 263 -10.50 -45.43 13.94
C GLU A 263 -10.92 -44.76 12.61
N GLU A 264 -10.85 -43.42 12.57
CA GLU A 264 -11.19 -42.64 11.38
C GLU A 264 -10.22 -42.93 10.23
N PHE A 265 -8.92 -43.08 10.52
CA PHE A 265 -7.94 -43.37 9.49
C PHE A 265 -8.10 -44.79 8.90
N ALA A 266 -8.40 -45.79 9.75
CA ALA A 266 -8.73 -47.13 9.29
C ALA A 266 -9.96 -47.16 8.38
N ALA A 267 -10.99 -46.38 8.71
CA ALA A 267 -12.19 -46.25 7.88
C ALA A 267 -11.86 -45.64 6.50
N ALA A 268 -11.00 -44.63 6.45
CA ALA A 268 -10.53 -44.04 5.18
C ALA A 268 -9.73 -45.05 4.34
N ILE A 269 -8.83 -45.81 4.96
CA ILE A 269 -8.08 -46.90 4.29
C ILE A 269 -9.05 -47.95 3.74
N GLN A 270 -10.05 -48.37 4.52
CA GLN A 270 -11.04 -49.35 4.08
C GLN A 270 -11.88 -48.84 2.91
N SER A 271 -12.26 -47.56 2.93
CA SER A 271 -12.96 -46.91 1.81
C SER A 271 -12.12 -46.95 0.54
N ALA A 272 -10.86 -46.50 0.61
CA ALA A 272 -9.92 -46.52 -0.51
C ALA A 272 -9.67 -47.95 -1.05
N GLN A 273 -9.51 -48.93 -0.15
CA GLN A 273 -9.41 -50.36 -0.52
C GLN A 273 -10.66 -50.87 -1.22
N SER A 274 -11.85 -50.39 -0.85
CA SER A 274 -13.10 -50.75 -1.52
C SER A 274 -13.15 -50.15 -2.92
N THR A 275 -12.78 -48.87 -3.07
CA THR A 275 -12.71 -48.16 -4.34
C THR A 275 -11.70 -48.79 -5.29
N VAL A 276 -10.46 -49.03 -4.85
CA VAL A 276 -9.42 -49.63 -5.72
C VAL A 276 -9.81 -51.03 -6.18
N ASN A 277 -10.61 -51.78 -5.43
CA ASN A 277 -11.05 -53.13 -5.80
C ASN A 277 -12.29 -53.15 -6.70
N ASN A 278 -12.98 -52.03 -6.88
CA ASN A 278 -14.12 -51.91 -7.77
C ASN A 278 -13.64 -51.63 -9.21
N LEU A 279 -13.68 -52.64 -10.09
CA LEU A 279 -13.23 -52.48 -11.49
C LEU A 279 -14.20 -51.66 -12.37
N GLU A 280 -15.34 -51.22 -11.85
CA GLU A 280 -16.34 -50.39 -12.56
C GLU A 280 -16.31 -48.92 -12.10
N VAL A 281 -15.39 -48.57 -11.19
CA VAL A 281 -15.23 -47.19 -10.70
C VAL A 281 -14.72 -46.26 -11.81
N SER A 282 -15.10 -44.98 -11.75
CA SER A 282 -14.60 -43.96 -12.67
C SER A 282 -13.16 -43.55 -12.34
N LEU A 283 -12.43 -43.00 -13.32
CA LEU A 283 -11.07 -42.47 -13.09
C LEU A 283 -11.09 -41.25 -12.14
N GLU A 284 -12.16 -40.46 -12.19
CA GLU A 284 -12.37 -39.31 -11.30
C GLU A 284 -12.53 -39.75 -9.85
N ASP A 285 -13.33 -40.80 -9.60
CA ASP A 285 -13.51 -41.36 -8.25
C ASP A 285 -12.23 -42.02 -7.71
N LEU A 286 -11.38 -42.61 -8.57
CA LEU A 286 -10.06 -43.10 -8.17
C LEU A 286 -9.16 -41.95 -7.70
N ALA A 287 -9.08 -40.87 -8.48
CA ALA A 287 -8.30 -39.68 -8.13
C ALA A 287 -8.85 -39.01 -6.85
N LEU A 288 -10.17 -38.93 -6.70
CA LEU A 288 -10.81 -38.41 -5.49
C LEU A 288 -10.46 -39.27 -4.26
N ALA A 289 -10.45 -40.59 -4.39
CA ALA A 289 -10.08 -41.50 -3.31
C ALA A 289 -8.60 -41.34 -2.90
N VAL A 290 -7.69 -41.05 -3.85
CA VAL A 290 -6.30 -40.70 -3.53
C VAL A 290 -6.26 -39.45 -2.65
N THR A 291 -6.87 -38.35 -3.11
CA THR A 291 -6.89 -37.07 -2.37
C THR A 291 -7.51 -37.21 -0.97
N GLN A 292 -8.60 -37.96 -0.85
CA GLN A 292 -9.25 -38.23 0.45
C GLN A 292 -8.35 -39.02 1.39
N LEU A 293 -7.65 -40.04 0.88
CA LEU A 293 -6.76 -40.87 1.68
C LEU A 293 -5.49 -40.11 2.11
N GLU A 294 -4.93 -39.27 1.24
CA GLU A 294 -3.79 -38.41 1.58
C GLU A 294 -4.17 -37.38 2.65
N THR A 295 -5.37 -36.79 2.55
CA THR A 295 -5.91 -35.88 3.58
C THR A 295 -6.07 -36.61 4.93
N ALA A 296 -6.62 -37.83 4.91
CA ALA A 296 -6.75 -38.64 6.13
C ALA A 296 -5.38 -39.03 6.71
N THR A 297 -4.40 -39.33 5.86
CA THR A 297 -3.02 -39.65 6.28
C THR A 297 -2.36 -38.44 6.94
N LEU A 298 -2.55 -37.24 6.40
CA LEU A 298 -2.07 -36.01 7.02
C LEU A 298 -2.77 -35.76 8.36
N ALA A 299 -4.10 -35.85 8.42
CA ALA A 299 -4.85 -35.69 9.67
C ALA A 299 -4.37 -36.65 10.76
N PHE A 300 -4.14 -37.92 10.41
CA PHE A 300 -3.58 -38.92 11.30
C PHE A 300 -2.16 -38.56 11.77
N SER A 301 -1.31 -38.06 10.86
CA SER A 301 0.05 -37.63 11.20
C SER A 301 0.04 -36.42 12.15
N LEU A 302 -0.87 -35.46 11.95
CA LEU A 302 -1.05 -34.29 12.82
C LEU A 302 -1.55 -34.69 14.21
N ALA A 303 -2.49 -35.63 14.30
CA ALA A 303 -2.99 -36.15 15.59
C ALA A 303 -1.89 -36.84 16.43
N ASN A 304 -0.81 -37.27 15.78
CA ASN A 304 0.32 -37.95 16.39
C ASN A 304 1.64 -37.16 16.25
N ALA A 305 1.53 -35.83 16.15
CA ALA A 305 2.67 -34.95 16.00
C ALA A 305 3.66 -35.06 17.18
N THR A 306 4.95 -34.88 16.89
CA THR A 306 6.04 -34.90 17.85
C THR A 306 6.91 -33.64 17.76
N GLY A 307 7.58 -33.29 18.86
CA GLY A 307 8.42 -32.11 18.94
C GLY A 307 7.66 -30.83 19.28
N THR A 308 8.33 -29.69 19.09
CA THR A 308 7.78 -28.36 19.42
C THR A 308 7.25 -27.68 18.17
N ALA A 309 6.04 -27.12 18.25
CA ALA A 309 5.47 -26.33 17.17
C ALA A 309 6.26 -25.04 16.93
N PRO A 310 6.49 -24.62 15.67
CA PRO A 310 7.10 -23.34 15.35
C PRO A 310 6.24 -22.16 15.86
N THR A 311 6.88 -21.01 16.11
CA THR A 311 6.16 -19.75 16.29
C THR A 311 6.01 -19.07 14.93
N VAL A 312 4.78 -18.75 14.56
CA VAL A 312 4.44 -18.16 13.26
C VAL A 312 3.70 -16.86 13.48
N VAL A 313 4.08 -15.82 12.74
CA VAL A 313 3.34 -14.54 12.71
C VAL A 313 2.88 -14.30 11.28
N THR A 314 1.56 -14.16 11.11
CA THR A 314 0.95 -13.69 9.86
C THR A 314 1.14 -12.16 9.78
N ASP A 315 1.73 -11.65 8.71
CA ASP A 315 1.79 -10.19 8.49
C ASP A 315 0.36 -9.68 8.27
N THR A 316 -0.05 -8.67 9.03
CA THR A 316 -1.40 -8.09 8.94
C THR A 316 -1.63 -7.37 7.61
N ARG A 317 -0.56 -6.98 6.91
CA ARG A 317 -0.63 -6.43 5.56
C ARG A 317 -0.81 -7.56 4.55
N TYR A 318 -1.70 -7.36 3.59
CA TYR A 318 -1.97 -8.30 2.52
C TYR A 318 -2.33 -7.57 1.22
N ALA A 319 -2.28 -8.29 0.11
CA ALA A 319 -2.85 -7.86 -1.16
C ALA A 319 -3.82 -8.90 -1.71
N ARG A 320 -4.73 -8.48 -2.58
CA ARG A 320 -5.77 -9.34 -3.14
C ARG A 320 -6.13 -8.92 -4.56
N GLY A 321 -6.47 -9.91 -5.38
CA GLY A 321 -7.13 -9.77 -6.66
C GLY A 321 -8.56 -10.32 -6.61
N SER A 322 -9.11 -10.58 -7.79
CA SER A 322 -10.41 -11.22 -7.99
C SER A 322 -10.34 -12.73 -7.78
N THR A 323 -9.27 -13.38 -8.23
CA THR A 323 -9.10 -14.84 -8.15
C THR A 323 -7.90 -15.26 -7.30
N MET A 324 -7.29 -14.32 -6.58
CA MET A 324 -6.07 -14.59 -5.82
C MET A 324 -5.90 -13.69 -4.60
N ALA A 325 -5.08 -14.14 -3.66
CA ALA A 325 -4.66 -13.36 -2.50
C ALA A 325 -3.18 -13.60 -2.20
N PHE A 326 -2.58 -12.67 -1.47
CA PHE A 326 -1.16 -12.67 -1.16
C PHE A 326 -0.92 -12.39 0.32
N GLY A 327 -0.07 -13.21 0.96
CA GLY A 327 0.29 -13.07 2.37
C GLY A 327 1.79 -13.16 2.60
N ARG A 328 2.24 -12.63 3.74
CA ARG A 328 3.62 -12.75 4.22
C ARG A 328 3.63 -13.30 5.64
N SER A 329 4.73 -13.94 6.02
CA SER A 329 4.88 -14.49 7.37
C SER A 329 6.30 -14.42 7.87
N THR A 330 6.44 -14.46 9.20
CA THR A 330 7.71 -14.72 9.86
C THR A 330 7.61 -15.99 10.69
N ILE A 331 8.67 -16.78 10.70
CA ILE A 331 8.73 -18.08 11.38
C ILE A 331 9.94 -18.08 12.30
N SER A 332 9.75 -18.54 13.53
CA SER A 332 10.81 -18.63 14.54
C SER A 332 10.59 -19.83 15.49
N GLY A 333 11.52 -20.04 16.42
CA GLY A 333 11.45 -21.13 17.40
C GLY A 333 12.00 -22.50 16.94
N VAL A 334 12.23 -22.69 15.64
CA VAL A 334 12.84 -23.91 15.05
C VAL A 334 13.83 -23.56 13.93
N SER A 335 14.73 -24.49 13.59
CA SER A 335 15.61 -24.34 12.42
C SER A 335 14.84 -24.57 11.12
N THR A 336 15.19 -23.86 10.04
CA THR A 336 14.60 -24.09 8.71
C THR A 336 14.84 -25.52 8.19
N SER A 337 15.92 -26.17 8.62
CA SER A 337 16.20 -27.59 8.31
C SER A 337 15.20 -28.58 8.91
N ASP A 338 14.45 -28.16 9.92
CA ASP A 338 13.53 -29.01 10.68
C ASP A 338 12.09 -28.86 10.19
N LEU A 339 11.84 -27.87 9.34
CA LEU A 339 10.56 -27.69 8.66
C LEU A 339 10.39 -28.77 7.58
N LEU A 340 9.18 -29.32 7.52
CA LEU A 340 8.69 -30.12 6.41
C LEU A 340 8.19 -29.19 5.31
N GLU A 341 7.33 -28.25 5.69
CA GLU A 341 6.77 -27.22 4.81
C GLU A 341 6.33 -26.00 5.62
N HIS A 342 6.17 -24.86 4.93
CA HIS A 342 5.60 -23.65 5.49
C HIS A 342 4.88 -22.86 4.40
N GLY A 343 3.86 -22.10 4.77
CA GLY A 343 2.98 -21.50 3.79
C GLY A 343 1.80 -20.76 4.38
N PHE A 344 0.72 -20.68 3.60
CA PHE A 344 -0.58 -20.15 4.00
C PHE A 344 -1.67 -21.19 3.83
N CYS A 345 -2.61 -21.24 4.77
CA CYS A 345 -3.85 -21.97 4.64
C CYS A 345 -5.05 -21.04 4.63
N TRP A 346 -6.11 -21.41 3.90
CA TRP A 346 -7.31 -20.60 3.76
C TRP A 346 -8.60 -21.43 3.65
N SER A 347 -9.70 -20.82 4.07
CA SER A 347 -11.04 -21.42 4.05
C SER A 347 -12.10 -20.31 4.03
N THR A 348 -13.34 -20.64 3.68
CA THR A 348 -14.50 -19.74 3.86
C THR A 348 -15.06 -19.82 5.28
N SER A 349 -14.64 -20.83 6.04
CA SER A 349 -14.87 -20.94 7.48
C SER A 349 -13.79 -20.19 8.26
N PRO A 350 -14.14 -19.56 9.41
CA PRO A 350 -13.14 -19.02 10.34
C PRO A 350 -12.15 -20.10 10.79
N GLU A 351 -10.91 -19.71 11.10
CA GLU A 351 -9.85 -20.61 11.63
C GLU A 351 -9.33 -21.70 10.66
N PRO A 352 -8.88 -21.36 9.43
CA PRO A 352 -8.40 -22.34 8.44
C PRO A 352 -7.18 -23.12 8.95
N THR A 353 -7.10 -24.42 8.72
CA THR A 353 -5.99 -25.30 9.13
C THR A 353 -5.22 -25.83 7.92
N VAL A 354 -4.12 -26.55 8.15
CA VAL A 354 -3.41 -27.27 7.07
C VAL A 354 -4.22 -28.39 6.40
N LEU A 355 -5.39 -28.74 6.95
CA LEU A 355 -6.34 -29.68 6.35
C LEU A 355 -7.35 -29.00 5.41
N ASP A 356 -7.41 -27.66 5.45
CA ASP A 356 -8.12 -26.85 4.47
C ASP A 356 -7.23 -26.63 3.23
N ASN A 357 -7.59 -25.68 2.37
CA ASN A 357 -6.73 -25.29 1.27
C ASN A 357 -5.43 -24.69 1.79
N ARG A 358 -4.30 -25.05 1.20
CA ARG A 358 -2.99 -24.50 1.56
C ARG A 358 -2.04 -24.40 0.38
N THR A 359 -1.07 -23.50 0.47
CA THR A 359 -0.04 -23.26 -0.53
C THR A 359 1.32 -23.14 0.12
N THR A 360 2.33 -23.70 -0.53
CA THR A 360 3.76 -23.46 -0.26
C THR A 360 4.40 -22.62 -1.36
N GLU A 361 3.62 -22.29 -2.40
CA GLU A 361 4.07 -21.49 -3.53
C GLU A 361 4.21 -20.02 -3.12
N TYR A 362 5.30 -19.40 -3.56
CA TYR A 362 5.59 -18.02 -3.27
C TYR A 362 6.30 -17.32 -4.43
N LEU A 363 6.09 -16.02 -4.48
CA LEU A 363 6.90 -15.09 -5.25
C LEU A 363 8.02 -14.53 -4.36
N ASN A 364 9.15 -14.18 -4.96
CA ASN A 364 10.26 -13.54 -4.23
C ASN A 364 10.35 -12.05 -4.59
N ASN A 365 10.05 -11.20 -3.61
CA ASN A 365 10.29 -9.76 -3.68
C ASN A 365 10.62 -9.26 -2.28
N ASN A 366 11.91 -9.05 -1.98
CA ASN A 366 12.41 -8.74 -0.64
C ASN A 366 11.87 -9.68 0.46
N GLY A 367 11.81 -10.98 0.14
CA GLY A 367 11.22 -12.03 0.98
C GLY A 367 10.06 -12.75 0.29
N TYR A 368 9.50 -13.76 0.96
CA TYR A 368 8.44 -14.61 0.43
C TYR A 368 7.08 -13.89 0.45
N ILE A 369 6.39 -13.89 -0.69
CA ILE A 369 4.98 -13.54 -0.84
C ILE A 369 4.24 -14.82 -1.22
N TYR A 370 3.49 -15.41 -0.29
CA TYR A 370 2.75 -16.64 -0.58
C TYR A 370 1.54 -16.34 -1.46
N TRP A 371 1.35 -17.16 -2.49
CA TRP A 371 0.34 -16.93 -3.52
C TRP A 371 -0.79 -17.95 -3.40
N MET A 372 -1.97 -17.46 -3.00
CA MET A 372 -3.21 -18.23 -2.97
C MET A 372 -3.93 -17.98 -4.29
N LYS A 373 -4.05 -19.02 -5.11
CA LYS A 373 -4.62 -19.00 -6.46
C LYS A 373 -6.02 -19.63 -6.50
N ASP A 374 -6.70 -19.47 -7.64
CA ASP A 374 -7.97 -20.11 -7.95
C ASP A 374 -9.06 -19.85 -6.90
N LEU A 375 -9.04 -18.64 -6.33
CA LEU A 375 -10.08 -18.18 -5.41
C LEU A 375 -11.32 -17.75 -6.18
N GLU A 376 -12.49 -17.93 -5.59
CA GLU A 376 -13.74 -17.45 -6.16
C GLU A 376 -13.84 -15.93 -6.01
N PRO A 377 -14.19 -15.17 -7.07
CA PRO A 377 -14.43 -13.73 -6.96
C PRO A 377 -15.55 -13.37 -5.99
N SER A 378 -15.49 -12.17 -5.40
CA SER A 378 -16.51 -11.66 -4.46
C SER A 378 -16.82 -12.60 -3.29
N THR A 379 -15.79 -13.25 -2.74
CA THR A 379 -15.94 -14.27 -1.70
C THR A 379 -15.12 -13.92 -0.46
N ILE A 380 -15.69 -14.18 0.72
CA ILE A 380 -15.03 -13.99 2.01
C ILE A 380 -14.18 -15.22 2.30
N TYR A 381 -12.90 -15.01 2.51
CA TYR A 381 -11.93 -16.02 2.96
C TYR A 381 -11.29 -15.59 4.28
N TYR A 382 -10.93 -16.57 5.07
CA TYR A 382 -10.02 -16.44 6.19
C TYR A 382 -8.70 -17.06 5.78
N ILE A 383 -7.59 -16.36 5.99
CA ILE A 383 -6.25 -16.81 5.66
C ILE A 383 -5.38 -16.76 6.93
N ARG A 384 -4.43 -17.67 7.08
CA ARG A 384 -3.34 -17.53 8.07
C ARG A 384 -2.08 -18.24 7.63
N ALA A 385 -0.95 -17.75 8.10
CA ALA A 385 0.33 -18.41 7.91
C ALA A 385 0.44 -19.67 8.76
N TYR A 386 1.16 -20.67 8.26
CA TYR A 386 1.51 -21.87 9.01
C TYR A 386 2.95 -22.32 8.75
N ALA A 387 3.49 -23.09 9.69
CA ALA A 387 4.74 -23.82 9.51
C ALA A 387 4.64 -25.20 10.17
N MET A 388 5.05 -26.24 9.45
CA MET A 388 4.98 -27.63 9.87
C MET A 388 6.38 -28.23 9.96
N THR A 389 6.67 -28.88 11.09
CA THR A 389 7.95 -29.60 11.26
C THR A 389 7.90 -30.99 10.62
N LYS A 390 9.07 -31.63 10.45
CA LYS A 390 9.16 -33.04 10.05
C LYS A 390 8.49 -34.03 11.02
N GLY A 391 8.23 -33.59 12.25
CA GLY A 391 7.44 -34.33 13.24
C GLY A 391 5.95 -34.02 13.20
N TYR A 392 5.46 -33.29 12.18
CA TYR A 392 4.06 -32.86 12.01
C TYR A 392 3.52 -31.89 13.08
N ALA A 393 4.36 -31.36 13.97
CA ALA A 393 3.94 -30.25 14.84
C ALA A 393 3.75 -28.97 14.00
N VAL A 394 2.58 -28.33 14.13
CA VAL A 394 2.18 -27.15 13.34
C VAL A 394 2.08 -25.91 14.22
N GLY A 395 2.71 -24.83 13.78
CA GLY A 395 2.50 -23.48 14.29
C GLY A 395 1.60 -22.71 13.33
N TYR A 396 0.67 -21.92 13.87
CA TYR A 396 -0.21 -21.03 13.12
C TYR A 396 -0.01 -19.59 13.58
N GLY A 397 -0.08 -18.64 12.65
CA GLY A 397 -0.19 -17.23 12.97
C GLY A 397 -1.65 -16.78 13.10
N ASP A 398 -1.84 -15.48 13.34
CA ASP A 398 -3.16 -14.88 13.46
C ASP A 398 -3.95 -14.96 12.14
N VAL A 399 -5.28 -15.02 12.26
CA VAL A 399 -6.21 -15.09 11.13
C VAL A 399 -6.48 -13.71 10.56
N ILE A 400 -6.50 -13.61 9.22
CA ILE A 400 -6.87 -12.39 8.48
C ILE A 400 -8.10 -12.69 7.63
N LYS A 401 -9.11 -11.83 7.71
CA LYS A 401 -10.27 -11.84 6.81
C LYS A 401 -9.92 -11.11 5.51
N VAL A 402 -10.01 -11.81 4.39
CA VAL A 402 -9.78 -11.28 3.04
C VAL A 402 -11.03 -11.46 2.21
N ILE A 403 -11.42 -10.44 1.46
CA ILE A 403 -12.57 -10.52 0.54
C ILE A 403 -12.05 -10.34 -0.88
N THR A 404 -12.11 -11.37 -1.71
CA THR A 404 -11.69 -11.28 -3.12
C THR A 404 -12.54 -10.26 -3.86
N LEU A 405 -11.94 -9.62 -4.87
CA LEU A 405 -12.59 -8.58 -5.66
C LEU A 405 -13.66 -9.18 -6.58
N PRO A 406 -14.67 -8.39 -7.02
CA PRO A 406 -15.44 -8.72 -8.20
C PRO A 406 -14.53 -8.88 -9.42
N GLU A 407 -14.77 -9.91 -10.22
CA GLU A 407 -13.98 -10.17 -11.43
C GLU A 407 -14.02 -8.99 -12.41
N GLY A 408 -12.85 -8.64 -12.94
CA GLY A 408 -12.72 -7.63 -13.98
C GLY A 408 -13.34 -8.10 -15.29
N LYS A 409 -13.88 -7.15 -16.06
CA LYS A 409 -14.56 -7.41 -17.34
C LYS A 409 -14.04 -6.49 -18.43
N ILE A 410 -12.73 -6.28 -18.45
CA ILE A 410 -12.06 -5.56 -19.52
C ILE A 410 -12.18 -6.40 -20.79
N THR A 411 -12.62 -5.76 -21.86
CA THR A 411 -12.70 -6.36 -23.18
C THR A 411 -11.79 -5.62 -24.14
N TRP A 412 -11.41 -6.25 -25.24
CA TRP A 412 -10.54 -5.61 -26.22
C TRP A 412 -10.87 -6.04 -27.64
N SER A 413 -10.49 -5.21 -28.59
CA SER A 413 -10.46 -5.53 -30.01
C SER A 413 -9.16 -5.03 -30.61
N TYR A 414 -8.63 -5.77 -31.58
CA TYR A 414 -7.41 -5.38 -32.29
C TYR A 414 -7.65 -5.30 -33.80
N ASN A 415 -7.34 -4.13 -34.37
CA ASN A 415 -7.32 -3.94 -35.81
C ASN A 415 -5.96 -4.38 -36.37
N ASN A 416 -5.92 -5.56 -36.98
CA ASN A 416 -4.77 -6.25 -37.58
C ASN A 416 -4.18 -5.55 -38.82
N GLY A 417 -3.94 -4.24 -38.75
CA GLY A 417 -3.43 -3.43 -39.86
C GLY A 417 -1.91 -3.44 -40.02
N GLY A 418 -1.17 -4.14 -39.15
CA GLY A 418 0.30 -4.23 -39.18
C GLY A 418 0.84 -5.48 -39.89
N PRO A 419 2.18 -5.63 -39.94
CA PRO A 419 2.84 -6.88 -40.34
C PRO A 419 2.37 -8.07 -39.51
N ALA A 420 2.33 -9.27 -40.10
CA ALA A 420 1.76 -10.47 -39.46
C ALA A 420 2.44 -10.83 -38.12
N ASP A 421 3.77 -10.69 -38.04
CA ASP A 421 4.55 -10.96 -36.85
C ASP A 421 4.29 -9.93 -35.73
N ALA A 422 4.13 -8.65 -36.09
CA ALA A 422 3.76 -7.60 -35.16
C ALA A 422 2.32 -7.80 -34.65
N ASN A 423 1.38 -8.12 -35.54
CA ASN A 423 0.00 -8.43 -35.18
C ASN A 423 -0.05 -9.61 -34.20
N ALA A 424 0.70 -10.68 -34.44
CA ALA A 424 0.74 -11.84 -33.54
C ALA A 424 1.26 -11.47 -32.14
N ARG A 425 2.36 -10.71 -32.05
CA ARG A 425 2.92 -10.24 -30.78
C ARG A 425 1.95 -9.33 -30.03
N ILE A 426 1.33 -8.37 -30.72
CA ILE A 426 0.40 -7.42 -30.11
C ILE A 426 -0.87 -8.14 -29.64
N ASN A 427 -1.47 -9.04 -30.42
CA ASN A 427 -2.63 -9.82 -29.98
C ASN A 427 -2.32 -10.62 -28.70
N ALA A 428 -1.18 -11.32 -28.66
CA ALA A 428 -0.78 -12.08 -27.48
C ALA A 428 -0.53 -11.18 -26.25
N ALA A 429 0.15 -10.04 -26.45
CA ALA A 429 0.42 -9.07 -25.40
C ALA A 429 -0.86 -8.45 -24.83
N VAL A 430 -1.84 -8.11 -25.68
CA VAL A 430 -3.12 -7.53 -25.23
C VAL A 430 -3.96 -8.56 -24.50
N GLY A 431 -4.05 -9.80 -25.02
CA GLY A 431 -4.74 -10.89 -24.32
C GLY A 431 -4.17 -11.10 -22.92
N SER A 432 -2.85 -11.31 -22.83
CA SER A 432 -2.16 -11.51 -21.56
C SER A 432 -2.33 -10.35 -20.58
N ALA A 433 -2.24 -9.10 -21.02
CA ALA A 433 -2.40 -7.93 -20.15
C ALA A 433 -3.83 -7.79 -19.60
N VAL A 434 -4.83 -8.07 -20.45
CA VAL A 434 -6.24 -8.07 -20.06
C VAL A 434 -6.54 -9.21 -19.09
N ASP A 435 -6.00 -10.41 -19.32
CA ASP A 435 -6.19 -11.56 -18.42
C ASP A 435 -5.65 -11.24 -17.02
N TYR A 436 -4.41 -10.72 -16.91
CA TYR A 436 -3.86 -10.28 -15.63
C TYR A 436 -4.77 -9.28 -14.92
N TRP A 437 -5.23 -8.22 -15.61
CA TRP A 437 -6.06 -7.21 -14.96
C TRP A 437 -7.48 -7.71 -14.63
N ASN A 438 -8.05 -8.66 -15.38
CA ASN A 438 -9.35 -9.24 -15.04
C ASN A 438 -9.27 -10.11 -13.77
N GLU A 439 -8.15 -10.81 -13.59
CA GLU A 439 -7.89 -11.62 -12.39
C GLU A 439 -7.44 -10.80 -11.17
N LEU A 440 -6.85 -9.62 -11.37
CA LEU A 440 -6.29 -8.79 -10.29
C LEU A 440 -7.13 -7.58 -9.89
N THR A 441 -8.05 -7.14 -10.74
CA THR A 441 -8.80 -5.89 -10.54
C THR A 441 -10.30 -6.10 -10.69
N SER A 442 -11.08 -5.16 -10.17
CA SER A 442 -12.53 -5.11 -10.35
C SER A 442 -12.98 -4.18 -11.47
N ILE A 443 -12.09 -3.89 -12.43
CA ILE A 443 -12.37 -2.91 -13.50
C ILE A 443 -13.42 -3.46 -14.45
N GLN A 444 -14.49 -2.69 -14.65
CA GLN A 444 -15.60 -3.06 -15.52
C GLN A 444 -15.96 -1.91 -16.46
N GLY A 445 -16.48 -2.27 -17.64
CA GLY A 445 -16.94 -1.31 -18.65
C GLY A 445 -15.81 -0.66 -19.46
N LEU A 446 -14.57 -1.15 -19.36
CA LEU A 446 -13.46 -0.73 -20.20
C LEU A 446 -13.41 -1.59 -21.47
N HIS A 447 -13.37 -0.95 -22.64
CA HIS A 447 -13.11 -1.62 -23.91
C HIS A 447 -11.87 -1.03 -24.57
N LEU A 448 -10.82 -1.83 -24.72
CA LEU A 448 -9.60 -1.41 -25.40
C LEU A 448 -9.78 -1.55 -26.91
N THR A 449 -9.66 -0.45 -27.65
CA THR A 449 -9.61 -0.46 -29.11
C THR A 449 -8.16 -0.30 -29.54
N VAL A 450 -7.51 -1.41 -29.86
CA VAL A 450 -6.09 -1.47 -30.16
C VAL A 450 -5.86 -1.48 -31.67
N SER A 451 -4.85 -0.76 -32.15
CA SER A 451 -4.47 -0.75 -33.56
C SER A 451 -2.96 -0.66 -33.75
N PHE A 452 -2.48 -1.14 -34.90
CA PHE A 452 -1.09 -0.94 -35.29
C PHE A 452 -0.85 0.50 -35.77
N GLY A 453 0.07 1.21 -35.12
CA GLY A 453 0.43 2.60 -35.44
C GLY A 453 1.80 2.68 -36.09
N SER A 454 1.89 2.65 -37.43
CA SER A 454 3.17 2.71 -38.14
C SER A 454 4.00 3.98 -37.87
N GLY A 455 3.33 5.08 -37.48
CA GLY A 455 3.96 6.33 -37.08
C GLY A 455 4.12 6.52 -35.56
N THR A 456 3.67 5.58 -34.74
CA THR A 456 3.82 5.62 -33.27
C THR A 456 5.18 5.00 -32.91
N PRO A 457 6.12 5.72 -32.28
CA PRO A 457 7.44 5.16 -31.97
C PRO A 457 7.43 3.99 -30.98
N THR A 458 6.53 4.03 -29.99
CA THR A 458 6.41 3.08 -28.88
C THR A 458 4.98 2.54 -28.82
N ALA A 459 4.14 3.06 -27.94
CA ALA A 459 2.71 2.90 -27.90
C ALA A 459 2.10 4.22 -27.34
N ASP A 460 0.81 4.41 -27.54
CA ASP A 460 0.06 5.51 -26.94
C ASP A 460 -1.40 5.10 -26.70
N CYS A 461 -1.96 5.54 -25.58
CA CYS A 461 -3.35 5.27 -25.23
C CYS A 461 -4.07 6.49 -24.65
N SER A 462 -5.31 6.70 -25.08
CA SER A 462 -6.20 7.68 -24.49
C SER A 462 -6.89 7.14 -23.24
N TYR A 463 -7.33 8.04 -22.37
CA TYR A 463 -8.36 7.69 -21.40
C TYR A 463 -9.56 7.03 -22.11
N GLY A 464 -10.07 5.93 -21.54
CA GLY A 464 -11.14 5.14 -22.14
C GLY A 464 -10.71 4.09 -23.17
N GLY A 465 -9.40 3.94 -23.43
CA GLY A 465 -8.87 2.71 -24.05
C GLY A 465 -8.67 2.72 -25.57
N TRP A 466 -8.62 3.88 -26.23
CA TRP A 466 -8.15 3.92 -27.61
C TRP A 466 -6.62 3.84 -27.61
N MET A 467 -6.06 2.81 -28.25
CA MET A 467 -4.62 2.48 -28.17
C MET A 467 -4.00 2.27 -29.55
N ARG A 468 -2.77 2.75 -29.70
CA ARG A 468 -1.89 2.43 -30.84
C ARG A 468 -0.59 1.80 -30.33
N VAL A 469 -0.14 0.76 -31.02
CA VAL A 469 1.15 0.12 -30.77
C VAL A 469 2.04 0.24 -32.01
N GLY A 470 3.26 0.72 -31.80
CA GLY A 470 4.26 1.01 -32.82
C GLY A 470 4.95 -0.22 -33.42
N PRO A 471 5.80 -0.02 -34.44
CA PRO A 471 6.50 -1.11 -35.14
C PRO A 471 7.64 -1.74 -34.32
N ASN A 472 8.13 -1.10 -33.27
CA ASN A 472 9.25 -1.60 -32.48
C ASN A 472 8.83 -2.81 -31.63
N ALA A 473 9.35 -3.99 -31.97
CA ALA A 473 9.01 -5.24 -31.30
C ALA A 473 9.25 -5.24 -29.78
N SER A 474 10.19 -4.43 -29.27
CA SER A 474 10.44 -4.31 -27.82
C SER A 474 9.28 -3.69 -27.04
N TYR A 475 8.38 -2.97 -27.72
CA TYR A 475 7.16 -2.35 -27.17
C TYR A 475 5.88 -3.14 -27.53
N GLN A 476 6.01 -4.33 -28.12
CA GLN A 476 4.88 -5.22 -28.46
C GLN A 476 4.77 -6.36 -27.44
N ARG A 477 4.82 -6.01 -26.14
CA ARG A 477 4.89 -6.93 -25.00
C ARG A 477 3.79 -6.64 -23.98
N THR A 478 3.45 -7.64 -23.17
CA THR A 478 2.43 -7.53 -22.10
C THR A 478 2.65 -6.31 -21.21
N GLY A 479 3.88 -6.07 -20.73
CA GLY A 479 4.17 -4.93 -19.87
C GLY A 479 3.92 -3.58 -20.54
N THR A 480 4.19 -3.44 -21.85
CA THR A 480 3.82 -2.23 -22.59
C THR A 480 2.31 -2.06 -22.67
N ILE A 481 1.54 -3.13 -22.91
CA ILE A 481 0.09 -3.01 -22.93
C ILE A 481 -0.46 -2.64 -21.54
N MET A 482 0.06 -3.23 -20.46
CA MET A 482 -0.33 -2.87 -19.09
C MET A 482 -0.02 -1.41 -18.75
N HIS A 483 1.12 -0.90 -19.21
CA HIS A 483 1.47 0.51 -19.11
C HIS A 483 0.42 1.41 -19.79
N GLU A 484 0.10 1.11 -21.05
CA GLU A 484 -0.89 1.87 -21.82
C GLU A 484 -2.31 1.72 -21.27
N MET A 485 -2.65 0.55 -20.70
CA MET A 485 -3.89 0.36 -19.96
C MET A 485 -3.96 1.26 -18.72
N GLY A 486 -2.82 1.57 -18.09
CA GLY A 486 -2.72 2.60 -17.04
C GLY A 486 -3.23 3.96 -17.51
N HIS A 487 -2.85 4.37 -18.72
CA HIS A 487 -3.39 5.58 -19.34
C HIS A 487 -4.88 5.46 -19.67
N ALA A 488 -5.35 4.27 -20.04
CA ALA A 488 -6.78 4.04 -20.29
C ALA A 488 -7.65 4.29 -19.05
N ILE A 489 -7.09 4.10 -17.85
CA ILE A 489 -7.77 4.24 -16.55
C ILE A 489 -7.42 5.50 -15.77
N GLY A 490 -6.72 6.44 -16.41
CA GLY A 490 -6.55 7.80 -15.88
C GLY A 490 -5.15 8.16 -15.42
N VAL A 491 -4.20 7.22 -15.35
CA VAL A 491 -2.80 7.55 -15.05
C VAL A 491 -2.29 8.48 -16.14
N GLY A 492 -1.94 9.72 -15.80
CA GLY A 492 -1.46 10.71 -16.76
C GLY A 492 -2.49 11.20 -17.79
N THR A 493 -3.77 10.85 -17.65
CA THR A 493 -4.82 11.21 -18.61
C THR A 493 -6.12 11.69 -17.97
N HIS A 494 -6.24 11.63 -16.64
CA HIS A 494 -7.42 12.06 -15.90
C HIS A 494 -7.09 13.15 -14.88
N GLU A 495 -8.00 14.11 -14.67
CA GLU A 495 -7.77 15.28 -13.79
C GLU A 495 -7.37 14.92 -12.35
N ILE A 496 -7.91 13.81 -11.85
CA ILE A 496 -7.61 13.27 -10.51
C ILE A 496 -6.12 12.90 -10.37
N TRP A 497 -5.45 12.48 -11.45
CA TRP A 497 -4.01 12.15 -11.43
C TRP A 497 -3.13 13.35 -11.07
N TRP A 498 -3.55 14.55 -11.49
CA TRP A 498 -2.87 15.83 -11.23
C TRP A 498 -3.46 16.59 -10.04
N ASN A 499 -4.45 16.02 -9.34
CA ASN A 499 -5.11 16.67 -8.22
C ASN A 499 -4.14 16.77 -7.03
N GLY A 500 -3.86 18.00 -6.58
CA GLY A 500 -2.96 18.28 -5.45
C GLY A 500 -3.39 17.66 -4.12
N ASN A 501 -4.63 17.17 -4.03
CA ASN A 501 -5.04 16.35 -2.89
C ASN A 501 -4.38 14.98 -2.93
N LEU A 502 -4.30 14.32 -4.10
CA LEU A 502 -3.79 12.93 -4.23
C LEU A 502 -2.32 12.87 -4.68
N ARG A 503 -1.69 14.01 -4.98
CA ARG A 503 -0.27 14.10 -5.32
C ARG A 503 0.37 15.30 -4.61
N ALA A 504 1.49 15.08 -3.92
CA ALA A 504 2.17 16.11 -3.13
C ALA A 504 2.66 17.32 -3.96
N ASN A 505 2.97 17.10 -5.24
CA ASN A 505 3.49 18.11 -6.17
C ASN A 505 2.92 17.80 -7.56
N GLY A 506 1.98 18.63 -8.04
CA GLY A 506 1.10 18.34 -9.19
C GLY A 506 1.80 17.82 -10.46
N ASP A 507 3.06 18.19 -10.67
CA ASP A 507 3.85 17.88 -11.85
C ASP A 507 4.77 16.64 -11.68
N ARG A 508 5.22 16.37 -10.46
CA ARG A 508 5.94 15.16 -10.05
C ARG A 508 6.03 15.08 -8.54
N GLY A 509 5.55 13.98 -7.96
CA GLY A 509 5.64 13.77 -6.52
C GLY A 509 4.95 12.50 -6.06
N ASP A 510 4.95 12.35 -4.75
CA ASP A 510 4.38 11.20 -4.05
C ASP A 510 2.86 11.16 -4.19
N TRP A 511 2.34 9.96 -4.41
CA TRP A 511 0.92 9.66 -4.34
C TRP A 511 0.49 9.60 -2.88
N LEU A 512 -0.53 10.39 -2.55
CA LEU A 512 -1.03 10.57 -1.18
C LEU A 512 -2.20 9.64 -0.83
N GLY A 513 -2.64 8.81 -1.78
CA GLY A 513 -3.66 7.79 -1.53
C GLY A 513 -3.15 6.69 -0.59
N GLU A 514 -4.05 6.13 0.21
CA GLU A 514 -3.70 5.19 1.28
C GLU A 514 -3.57 3.76 0.76
N ARG A 515 -4.43 3.36 -0.18
CA ARG A 515 -4.51 1.99 -0.68
C ARG A 515 -3.31 1.63 -1.55
N ALA A 516 -2.93 2.48 -2.51
CA ALA A 516 -1.79 2.21 -3.36
C ALA A 516 -0.49 2.12 -2.56
N ASN A 517 -0.33 2.99 -1.55
CA ASN A 517 0.81 2.94 -0.64
C ASN A 517 0.77 1.71 0.27
N ALA A 518 -0.38 1.29 0.79
CA ALA A 518 -0.51 0.08 1.59
C ALA A 518 -0.13 -1.18 0.80
N VAL A 519 -0.64 -1.32 -0.42
CA VAL A 519 -0.29 -2.41 -1.34
C VAL A 519 1.21 -2.38 -1.64
N LEU A 520 1.78 -1.21 -1.93
CA LEU A 520 3.21 -1.10 -2.21
C LEU A 520 4.07 -1.53 -1.02
N ARG A 521 3.72 -1.08 0.19
CA ARG A 521 4.46 -1.41 1.43
C ARG A 521 4.46 -2.91 1.72
N PHE A 522 3.33 -3.57 1.44
CA PHE A 522 3.22 -5.02 1.49
C PHE A 522 4.07 -5.69 0.39
N TRP A 523 3.89 -5.26 -0.85
CA TRP A 523 4.49 -5.90 -2.03
C TRP A 523 6.01 -5.80 -2.00
N ASP A 524 6.57 -4.65 -1.63
CA ASP A 524 8.03 -4.40 -1.55
C ASP A 524 8.64 -4.85 -0.22
N ASN A 525 7.81 -5.26 0.75
CA ASN A 525 8.20 -5.51 2.13
C ASN A 525 8.93 -4.30 2.77
N ASN A 526 8.40 -3.10 2.53
CA ASN A 526 8.98 -1.85 3.02
C ASN A 526 7.89 -0.98 3.65
N PRO A 527 7.86 -0.81 4.98
CA PRO A 527 6.78 -0.12 5.67
C PRO A 527 6.69 1.38 5.36
N THR A 528 7.75 1.98 4.81
CA THR A 528 7.78 3.41 4.45
C THR A 528 7.73 3.64 2.95
N ALA A 529 7.48 2.62 2.14
CA ALA A 529 7.37 2.78 0.69
C ALA A 529 6.18 3.70 0.35
N VAL A 530 6.39 4.53 -0.66
CA VAL A 530 5.41 5.46 -1.21
C VAL A 530 5.49 5.40 -2.73
N MET A 531 4.33 5.30 -3.39
CA MET A 531 4.24 5.36 -4.84
C MET A 531 4.50 6.80 -5.28
N THR A 532 5.26 6.99 -6.34
CA THR A 532 5.58 8.29 -6.91
C THR A 532 5.21 8.34 -8.38
N GLY A 533 5.05 9.52 -8.94
CA GLY A 533 4.82 9.65 -10.38
C GLY A 533 5.08 11.06 -10.87
N ASP A 534 5.10 11.21 -12.19
CA ASP A 534 5.08 12.50 -12.86
C ASP A 534 3.71 12.75 -13.51
N ASN A 535 3.62 13.77 -14.36
CA ASN A 535 2.41 14.11 -15.10
C ASN A 535 1.84 12.98 -15.97
N THR A 536 2.63 11.95 -16.27
CA THR A 536 2.28 10.87 -17.21
C THR A 536 2.42 9.50 -16.56
N HIS A 537 3.47 9.29 -15.79
CA HIS A 537 3.98 7.97 -15.41
C HIS A 537 3.87 7.71 -13.91
N MET A 538 3.83 6.44 -13.53
CA MET A 538 3.86 5.99 -12.14
C MET A 538 5.07 5.09 -11.85
N TRP A 539 5.56 5.11 -10.62
CA TRP A 539 6.60 4.21 -10.12
C TRP A 539 6.38 3.86 -8.65
N PRO A 540 6.81 2.68 -8.20
CA PRO A 540 7.30 1.56 -9.02
C PRO A 540 6.15 0.86 -9.77
N TYR A 541 6.48 -0.16 -10.59
CA TYR A 541 5.51 -1.01 -11.33
C TYR A 541 4.69 -0.33 -12.44
N GLY A 542 5.03 0.88 -12.88
CA GLY A 542 4.37 1.54 -14.02
C GLY A 542 4.80 1.05 -15.41
N ILE A 543 5.96 0.37 -15.53
CA ILE A 543 6.50 -0.19 -16.78
C ILE A 543 6.62 0.88 -17.88
N ASN A 544 7.28 2.00 -17.58
CA ASN A 544 7.30 3.22 -18.40
C ASN A 544 8.21 3.13 -19.63
N GLY A 545 8.80 1.96 -19.88
CA GLY A 545 9.53 1.69 -21.10
C GLY A 545 9.92 0.22 -21.24
N ALA A 546 10.29 -0.19 -22.45
CA ALA A 546 10.62 -1.58 -22.77
C ALA A 546 11.75 -2.17 -21.90
N HIS A 547 12.64 -1.34 -21.37
CA HIS A 547 13.73 -1.75 -20.48
C HIS A 547 13.29 -1.99 -19.03
N GLU A 548 12.13 -1.47 -18.62
CA GLU A 548 11.51 -1.74 -17.31
C GLU A 548 10.68 -3.04 -17.34
N ASP A 549 10.31 -3.54 -18.53
CA ASP A 549 9.56 -4.79 -18.69
C ASP A 549 10.45 -6.02 -18.54
N THR A 550 10.52 -6.54 -17.32
CA THR A 550 11.26 -7.76 -16.97
C THR A 550 10.57 -9.05 -17.42
N GLY A 551 9.30 -9.00 -17.84
CA GLY A 551 8.51 -10.20 -18.15
C GLY A 551 8.16 -11.09 -16.94
N SER A 552 8.41 -10.63 -15.71
CA SER A 552 8.19 -11.42 -14.49
C SER A 552 6.76 -11.28 -13.95
N GLU A 553 6.26 -12.34 -13.32
CA GLU A 553 4.95 -12.33 -12.65
C GLU A 553 4.89 -11.29 -11.52
N VAL A 554 5.98 -11.11 -10.77
CA VAL A 554 6.07 -10.09 -9.71
C VAL A 554 5.80 -8.68 -10.25
N LEU A 555 6.31 -8.37 -11.45
CA LEU A 555 6.10 -7.08 -12.09
C LEU A 555 4.66 -6.91 -12.56
N TYR A 556 4.12 -7.90 -13.26
CA TYR A 556 2.76 -7.82 -13.82
C TYR A 556 1.69 -7.85 -12.73
N ILE A 557 1.84 -8.71 -11.72
CA ILE A 557 0.93 -8.74 -10.57
C ILE A 557 1.04 -7.44 -9.79
N GLY A 558 2.25 -6.95 -9.50
CA GLY A 558 2.46 -5.68 -8.83
C GLY A 558 1.79 -4.50 -9.55
N ASN A 559 1.86 -4.46 -10.89
CA ASN A 559 1.16 -3.48 -11.70
C ASN A 559 -0.37 -3.56 -11.51
N GLY A 560 -0.96 -4.75 -11.63
CA GLY A 560 -2.41 -4.93 -11.47
C GLY A 560 -2.91 -4.55 -10.06
N LEU A 561 -2.17 -4.94 -9.01
CA LEU A 561 -2.52 -4.62 -7.62
C LEU A 561 -2.46 -3.11 -7.34
N ILE A 562 -1.41 -2.43 -7.80
CA ILE A 562 -1.29 -0.97 -7.65
C ILE A 562 -2.36 -0.25 -8.47
N THR A 563 -2.65 -0.72 -9.68
CA THR A 563 -3.73 -0.21 -10.52
C THR A 563 -5.10 -0.29 -9.85
N GLN A 564 -5.45 -1.43 -9.27
CA GLN A 564 -6.68 -1.56 -8.50
C GLN A 564 -6.71 -0.54 -7.36
N ALA A 565 -5.63 -0.45 -6.59
CA ALA A 565 -5.53 0.41 -5.42
C ALA A 565 -5.59 1.91 -5.75
N LEU A 566 -5.06 2.34 -6.90
CA LEU A 566 -5.26 3.69 -7.45
C LEU A 566 -6.74 4.01 -7.66
N GLY A 567 -7.49 3.02 -8.16
CA GLY A 567 -8.95 3.07 -8.27
C GLY A 567 -9.61 3.34 -6.93
N GLU A 568 -9.22 2.58 -5.91
CA GLU A 568 -9.75 2.68 -4.54
C GLU A 568 -9.42 4.02 -3.87
N ASP A 569 -8.26 4.61 -4.21
CA ASP A 569 -7.79 5.91 -3.73
C ASP A 569 -8.49 7.11 -4.39
N GLY A 570 -9.22 6.91 -5.49
CA GLY A 570 -10.00 7.97 -6.13
C GLY A 570 -9.83 8.10 -7.64
N LEU A 571 -8.85 7.45 -8.26
CA LEU A 571 -8.59 7.56 -9.70
C LEU A 571 -9.60 6.71 -10.49
N PRO A 572 -10.57 7.29 -11.22
CA PRO A 572 -11.67 6.51 -11.78
C PRO A 572 -11.21 5.72 -13.02
N PRO A 573 -11.37 4.39 -13.06
CA PRO A 573 -10.86 3.61 -14.17
C PRO A 573 -11.69 3.71 -15.47
N THR A 574 -12.99 4.00 -15.39
CA THR A 574 -13.86 4.15 -16.57
C THR A 574 -14.92 5.24 -16.38
N GLY A 575 -14.60 6.49 -16.73
CA GLY A 575 -15.56 7.61 -16.86
C GLY A 575 -16.53 7.81 -15.69
N GLY A 576 -16.12 7.47 -14.47
CA GLY A 576 -17.00 7.34 -13.30
C GLY A 576 -16.39 7.91 -12.03
N PHE A 577 -16.58 7.19 -10.92
CA PHE A 577 -16.06 7.54 -9.59
C PHE A 577 -14.98 6.54 -9.14
N ALA A 578 -14.40 6.76 -7.97
CA ALA A 578 -13.47 5.85 -7.31
C ALA A 578 -14.01 4.41 -7.25
N THR A 579 -13.11 3.43 -7.35
CA THR A 579 -13.46 2.01 -7.23
C THR A 579 -13.90 1.69 -5.79
N PRO A 580 -15.09 1.11 -5.57
CA PRO A 580 -15.51 0.72 -4.23
C PRO A 580 -14.68 -0.45 -3.70
N ALA A 581 -14.39 -0.45 -2.39
CA ALA A 581 -13.51 -1.44 -1.78
C ALA A 581 -13.85 -1.77 -0.33
N TYR A 582 -13.38 -2.94 0.12
CA TYR A 582 -13.35 -3.29 1.54
C TYR A 582 -12.17 -2.54 2.21
N VAL A 583 -12.50 -1.47 2.94
CA VAL A 583 -11.60 -0.50 3.60
C VAL A 583 -11.96 -0.26 5.07
N PHE A 584 -13.12 -0.74 5.52
CA PHE A 584 -13.55 -0.71 6.91
C PHE A 584 -13.81 -2.15 7.36
N GLU A 585 -13.00 -2.63 8.31
CA GLU A 585 -12.97 -4.02 8.77
C GLU A 585 -14.13 -4.33 9.72
N GLN A 586 -15.34 -4.33 9.17
CA GLN A 586 -16.56 -4.53 9.97
C GLN A 586 -16.83 -6.00 10.32
N GLU A 587 -17.48 -6.19 11.47
CA GLU A 587 -18.17 -7.41 11.87
C GLU A 587 -19.70 -7.21 11.90
N ASP A 588 -20.45 -8.08 11.20
CA ASP A 588 -21.87 -7.87 10.86
C ASP A 588 -22.80 -7.77 12.10
N HIS A 589 -22.33 -8.23 13.26
CA HIS A 589 -23.09 -8.31 14.51
C HIS A 589 -22.58 -7.36 15.59
N VAL A 590 -21.55 -6.56 15.30
CA VAL A 590 -21.01 -5.56 16.22
C VAL A 590 -21.78 -4.26 16.07
N LYS A 591 -22.06 -3.61 17.21
CA LYS A 591 -22.65 -2.27 17.24
C LYS A 591 -21.56 -1.23 16.98
N TYR A 592 -21.82 -0.37 16.00
CA TYR A 592 -20.96 0.76 15.69
C TYR A 592 -21.65 2.09 15.99
N TYR A 593 -20.85 3.07 16.40
CA TYR A 593 -21.24 4.43 16.76
C TYR A 593 -20.53 5.41 15.84
N LEU A 594 -21.29 6.29 15.20
CA LEU A 594 -20.77 7.21 14.19
C LEU A 594 -20.69 8.62 14.76
N LYS A 595 -19.51 9.23 14.66
CA LYS A 595 -19.23 10.62 15.01
C LYS A 595 -18.74 11.35 13.76
N ASN A 596 -19.07 12.64 13.60
CA ASN A 596 -18.50 13.43 12.52
C ASN A 596 -17.05 13.82 12.86
N GLU A 597 -16.13 13.87 11.89
CA GLU A 597 -14.73 14.23 12.12
C GLU A 597 -14.54 15.73 12.43
N ASP A 598 -15.49 16.59 12.04
CA ASP A 598 -15.45 18.00 12.39
C ASP A 598 -15.85 18.21 13.87
N GLU A 599 -14.97 18.86 14.63
CA GLU A 599 -15.20 19.19 16.04
C GLU A 599 -16.46 20.01 16.24
N THR A 600 -16.74 20.95 15.33
CA THR A 600 -17.94 21.81 15.39
C THR A 600 -19.23 21.06 15.06
N ALA A 601 -19.13 19.90 14.40
CA ALA A 601 -20.24 19.00 14.12
C ALA A 601 -20.37 17.88 15.18
N GLY A 602 -19.59 17.96 16.26
CA GLY A 602 -19.75 17.14 17.45
C GLY A 602 -18.87 15.89 17.48
N LEU A 603 -17.63 15.94 16.97
CA LEU A 603 -16.65 14.85 17.13
C LEU A 603 -16.59 14.35 18.58
N TYR A 604 -16.48 15.26 19.56
CA TYR A 604 -16.33 14.90 20.96
C TYR A 604 -17.64 14.59 21.68
N THR A 605 -18.76 15.16 21.24
CA THR A 605 -20.01 15.18 22.04
C THR A 605 -21.21 14.49 21.39
N SER A 606 -21.22 14.36 20.06
CA SER A 606 -22.41 13.94 19.31
C SER A 606 -22.27 12.59 18.62
N TYR A 607 -23.41 11.96 18.35
CA TYR A 607 -23.51 10.65 17.70
C TYR A 607 -24.63 10.65 16.67
N LEU A 608 -24.46 9.92 15.57
CA LEU A 608 -25.51 9.73 14.57
C LEU A 608 -26.67 8.87 15.13
N VAL A 609 -27.83 9.49 15.31
CA VAL A 609 -29.04 8.87 15.85
C VAL A 609 -30.13 8.78 14.78
N ALA A 610 -30.83 7.65 14.76
CA ALA A 610 -32.07 7.51 14.01
C ALA A 610 -33.28 7.85 14.89
N ALA A 611 -34.10 8.80 14.47
CA ALA A 611 -35.27 9.22 15.24
C ALA A 611 -36.33 8.10 15.27
N PRO A 612 -36.82 7.69 16.45
CA PRO A 612 -37.83 6.64 16.56
C PRO A 612 -39.13 7.06 15.87
N ASN A 613 -39.77 6.12 15.17
CA ASN A 613 -41.01 6.34 14.42
C ASN A 613 -40.94 7.41 13.31
N SER A 614 -39.72 7.77 12.86
CA SER A 614 -39.46 8.74 11.80
C SER A 614 -38.52 8.13 10.75
N THR A 615 -38.18 8.92 9.73
CA THR A 615 -37.10 8.63 8.75
C THR A 615 -35.91 9.57 8.91
N ALA A 616 -35.96 10.44 9.93
CA ALA A 616 -34.96 11.46 10.17
C ALA A 616 -33.75 10.87 10.90
N ILE A 617 -32.58 11.39 10.56
CA ILE A 617 -31.31 11.15 11.23
C ILE A 617 -30.69 12.49 11.60
N THR A 618 -30.05 12.54 12.76
CA THR A 618 -29.42 13.73 13.35
C THR A 618 -28.20 13.32 14.16
N CYS A 619 -27.23 14.21 14.30
CA CYS A 619 -26.21 14.09 15.34
C CYS A 619 -26.79 14.66 16.63
N GLU A 620 -26.85 13.85 17.68
CA GLU A 620 -27.37 14.25 18.99
C GLU A 620 -26.26 14.16 20.04
N GLU A 621 -26.18 15.17 20.90
CA GLU A 621 -25.26 15.22 22.03
C GLU A 621 -25.64 14.16 23.08
N MET A 622 -24.66 13.38 23.51
CA MET A 622 -24.80 12.41 24.60
C MET A 622 -23.41 11.97 25.08
N THR A 623 -23.34 11.44 26.29
CA THR A 623 -22.13 10.78 26.79
C THR A 623 -21.90 9.45 26.06
N ALA A 624 -20.66 8.94 26.07
CA ALA A 624 -20.36 7.61 25.53
C ALA A 624 -21.18 6.50 26.20
N ALA A 625 -21.44 6.61 27.51
CA ALA A 625 -22.28 5.67 28.25
C ALA A 625 -23.76 5.72 27.81
N GLU A 626 -24.31 6.92 27.61
CA GLU A 626 -25.66 7.09 27.07
C GLU A 626 -25.79 6.58 25.64
N ALA A 627 -24.80 6.85 24.79
CA ALA A 627 -24.74 6.30 23.43
C ALA A 627 -24.71 4.77 23.46
N ALA A 628 -23.85 4.18 24.29
CA ALA A 628 -23.74 2.74 24.43
C ALA A 628 -25.06 2.07 24.88
N ALA A 629 -25.82 2.75 25.73
CA ALA A 629 -27.12 2.30 26.21
C ALA A 629 -28.30 2.59 25.25
N ASN A 630 -28.10 3.41 24.22
CA ASN A 630 -29.14 3.84 23.29
C ASN A 630 -29.01 3.14 21.93
N ASP A 631 -29.86 2.13 21.69
CA ASP A 631 -29.87 1.41 20.42
C ASP A 631 -30.20 2.29 19.20
N ASN A 632 -30.81 3.47 19.38
CA ASN A 632 -31.01 4.41 18.27
C ASN A 632 -29.73 5.13 17.85
N ALA A 633 -28.69 5.17 18.68
CA ALA A 633 -27.35 5.69 18.37
C ALA A 633 -26.42 4.62 17.77
N ALA A 634 -26.82 3.35 17.81
CA ALA A 634 -26.02 2.23 17.34
C ALA A 634 -26.44 1.76 15.94
N TRP A 635 -25.46 1.28 15.17
CA TRP A 635 -25.64 0.81 13.80
C TRP A 635 -24.91 -0.53 13.58
N TYR A 636 -25.60 -1.50 12.98
CA TYR A 636 -24.94 -2.64 12.35
C TYR A 636 -24.44 -2.21 10.98
N VAL A 637 -23.16 -2.45 10.70
CA VAL A 637 -22.57 -2.21 9.39
C VAL A 637 -22.37 -3.58 8.75
N THR A 638 -22.78 -3.74 7.49
CA THR A 638 -22.51 -4.96 6.72
C THR A 638 -21.84 -4.60 5.39
N PHE A 639 -21.14 -5.56 4.78
CA PHE A 639 -20.45 -5.36 3.51
C PHE A 639 -20.93 -6.38 2.47
N ASN A 640 -21.19 -5.92 1.25
CA ASN A 640 -21.55 -6.79 0.13
C ASN A 640 -20.33 -7.01 -0.79
N PRO A 641 -19.72 -8.22 -0.80
CA PRO A 641 -18.55 -8.51 -1.63
C PRO A 641 -18.76 -8.29 -3.13
N LYS A 642 -19.97 -8.50 -3.65
CA LYS A 642 -20.26 -8.40 -5.09
C LYS A 642 -20.27 -6.97 -5.60
N THR A 643 -20.70 -6.03 -4.77
CA THR A 643 -20.78 -4.60 -5.14
C THR A 643 -19.71 -3.75 -4.47
N CYS A 644 -19.01 -4.30 -3.48
CA CYS A 644 -18.07 -3.61 -2.61
C CYS A 644 -18.67 -2.40 -1.86
N TYR A 645 -19.96 -2.47 -1.52
CA TYR A 645 -20.66 -1.41 -0.78
C TYR A 645 -21.03 -1.85 0.62
N TYR A 646 -21.16 -0.87 1.51
CA TYR A 646 -21.59 -1.02 2.89
C TYR A 646 -23.05 -0.69 3.05
N GLN A 647 -23.68 -1.30 4.03
CA GLN A 647 -25.06 -1.01 4.44
C GLN A 647 -25.06 -0.74 5.93
N LEU A 648 -25.82 0.28 6.35
CA LEU A 648 -25.92 0.66 7.75
C LEU A 648 -27.36 0.46 8.19
N ARG A 649 -27.57 -0.43 9.17
CA ARG A 649 -28.88 -0.68 9.76
C ARG A 649 -28.88 -0.21 11.19
N ASN A 650 -29.76 0.73 11.52
CA ASN A 650 -29.89 1.22 12.88
C ASN A 650 -30.43 0.10 13.80
N VAL A 651 -29.84 -0.05 14.98
CA VAL A 651 -30.16 -1.14 15.90
C VAL A 651 -31.56 -0.96 16.51
N GLY A 652 -31.88 0.24 16.98
CA GLY A 652 -33.13 0.52 17.70
C GLY A 652 -34.37 0.56 16.80
N THR A 653 -34.25 1.18 15.62
CA THR A 653 -35.38 1.29 14.67
C THR A 653 -35.46 0.11 13.69
N GLY A 654 -34.36 -0.62 13.49
CA GLY A 654 -34.24 -1.67 12.47
C GLY A 654 -34.23 -1.16 11.03
N GLN A 655 -34.24 0.16 10.82
CA GLN A 655 -34.24 0.81 9.50
C GLN A 655 -32.84 0.90 8.90
N TYR A 656 -32.74 0.86 7.58
CA TYR A 656 -31.49 1.09 6.85
C TYR A 656 -31.30 2.57 6.53
N LEU A 657 -30.06 3.04 6.60
CA LEU A 657 -29.65 4.30 5.98
C LEU A 657 -29.96 4.23 4.48
N THR A 658 -30.50 5.31 3.92
CA THR A 658 -30.93 5.40 2.53
C THR A 658 -30.70 6.80 1.98
N TYR A 659 -30.47 6.89 0.68
CA TYR A 659 -30.44 8.18 -0.01
C TYR A 659 -31.74 8.42 -0.78
N ASN A 660 -32.53 9.40 -0.36
CA ASN A 660 -33.75 9.79 -1.05
C ASN A 660 -33.45 10.80 -2.16
N THR A 661 -33.45 10.35 -3.41
CA THR A 661 -33.20 11.19 -4.60
C THR A 661 -34.20 12.32 -4.76
N SER A 662 -35.49 12.06 -4.55
CA SER A 662 -36.55 13.06 -4.70
C SER A 662 -36.44 14.21 -3.69
N ARG A 663 -35.90 13.94 -2.49
CA ARG A 663 -35.71 14.94 -1.43
C ARG A 663 -34.27 15.47 -1.36
N ASN A 664 -33.34 14.87 -2.12
CA ASN A 664 -31.91 15.15 -2.09
C ASN A 664 -31.32 15.06 -0.67
N LYS A 665 -31.61 13.97 0.06
CA LYS A 665 -31.28 13.81 1.49
C LYS A 665 -30.96 12.37 1.88
N PHE A 666 -30.04 12.20 2.83
CA PHE A 666 -29.86 10.97 3.61
C PHE A 666 -30.95 10.86 4.68
N LEU A 667 -31.53 9.67 4.80
CA LEU A 667 -32.64 9.33 5.69
C LEU A 667 -32.52 7.87 6.12
N THR A 668 -33.46 7.39 6.92
CA THR A 668 -33.66 5.96 7.18
C THR A 668 -34.95 5.42 6.54
N THR A 669 -35.00 4.12 6.26
CA THR A 669 -36.16 3.46 5.67
C THR A 669 -36.29 2.00 6.11
N ASN A 670 -37.53 1.50 6.17
CA ASN A 670 -37.81 0.09 6.41
C ASN A 670 -37.62 -0.71 5.11
N LYS A 671 -36.71 -1.66 5.11
CA LYS A 671 -36.46 -2.59 4.00
C LYS A 671 -36.20 -3.99 4.55
N GLU A 672 -36.81 -4.98 3.92
CA GLU A 672 -36.52 -6.39 4.17
C GLU A 672 -35.19 -6.78 3.53
N THR A 673 -34.97 -6.35 2.28
CA THR A 673 -33.71 -6.53 1.55
C THR A 673 -33.23 -5.18 1.00
N PRO A 674 -32.05 -4.69 1.42
CA PRO A 674 -31.47 -3.45 0.91
C PRO A 674 -31.21 -3.50 -0.60
N THR A 675 -31.33 -2.34 -1.26
CA THR A 675 -31.01 -2.18 -2.68
C THR A 675 -29.81 -1.24 -2.85
N THR A 676 -29.50 -0.83 -4.08
CA THR A 676 -28.46 0.18 -4.36
C THR A 676 -28.71 1.51 -3.66
N THR A 677 -29.96 1.82 -3.29
CA THR A 677 -30.31 3.08 -2.60
C THR A 677 -29.96 3.07 -1.11
N GLU A 678 -29.81 1.88 -0.54
CA GLU A 678 -29.42 1.61 0.86
C GLU A 678 -27.96 1.14 0.98
N SER A 679 -27.20 1.19 -0.11
CA SER A 679 -25.80 0.76 -0.17
C SER A 679 -24.91 1.97 -0.43
N PHE A 680 -23.77 2.05 0.25
CA PHE A 680 -22.87 3.19 0.22
C PHE A 680 -21.43 2.76 0.00
N GLN A 681 -20.68 3.55 -0.76
CA GLN A 681 -19.23 3.40 -0.83
C GLN A 681 -18.62 4.09 0.37
N PHE A 682 -17.76 3.37 1.10
CA PHE A 682 -16.87 4.01 2.05
C PHE A 682 -15.56 4.31 1.37
N MET A 683 -15.05 5.51 1.65
CA MET A 683 -13.69 5.90 1.27
C MET A 683 -12.98 6.34 2.53
N ARG A 684 -11.80 5.77 2.79
CA ARG A 684 -11.02 6.04 4.00
C ARG A 684 -10.29 7.38 3.88
N GLY A 685 -10.35 8.19 4.93
CA GLY A 685 -9.59 9.42 5.07
C GLY A 685 -8.09 9.17 5.12
N ARG A 686 -7.32 10.08 4.54
CA ARG A 686 -5.85 9.94 4.40
C ARG A 686 -5.08 10.44 5.62
N THR A 687 -5.71 11.28 6.43
CA THR A 687 -5.17 11.80 7.68
C THR A 687 -5.69 11.01 8.86
N ASP A 688 -4.84 10.79 9.86
CA ASP A 688 -5.26 10.22 11.14
C ASP A 688 -6.13 11.22 11.88
N VAL A 689 -7.11 10.71 12.62
CA VAL A 689 -7.89 11.47 13.60
C VAL A 689 -7.32 11.07 14.96
N ASN A 690 -6.35 11.86 15.43
CA ASN A 690 -5.71 11.63 16.73
C ASN A 690 -6.53 12.30 17.82
N ILE A 691 -6.81 11.54 18.87
CA ILE A 691 -7.66 11.94 19.99
C ILE A 691 -6.88 11.66 21.27
N GLY A 692 -6.86 12.60 22.20
CA GLY A 692 -6.11 12.41 23.44
C GLY A 692 -4.61 12.67 23.29
N THR A 693 -3.92 12.62 24.43
CA THR A 693 -2.45 12.69 24.51
C THR A 693 -1.90 11.57 25.39
N GLY A 694 -0.60 11.26 25.27
CA GLY A 694 0.06 10.28 26.13
C GLY A 694 -0.37 8.82 25.87
N ASN A 695 -0.47 8.03 26.94
CA ASN A 695 -0.67 6.56 26.87
C ASN A 695 -2.12 6.14 26.55
N THR A 696 -3.07 7.05 26.66
CA THR A 696 -4.49 6.81 26.38
C THR A 696 -4.91 7.38 25.03
N ALA A 697 -3.99 7.99 24.28
CA ALA A 697 -4.25 8.51 22.95
C ALA A 697 -4.78 7.41 22.02
N VAL A 698 -5.82 7.74 21.26
CA VAL A 698 -6.44 6.86 20.27
C VAL A 698 -6.27 7.49 18.89
N THR A 699 -5.86 6.67 17.94
CA THR A 699 -5.80 7.05 16.53
C THR A 699 -6.94 6.37 15.79
N ALA A 700 -7.86 7.17 15.28
CA ALA A 700 -8.97 6.72 14.44
C ALA A 700 -8.82 7.21 13.00
N ARG A 701 -9.76 6.81 12.14
CA ARG A 701 -9.85 7.28 10.74
C ARG A 701 -11.28 7.71 10.43
N GLY A 702 -11.40 8.85 9.75
CA GLY A 702 -12.68 9.27 9.18
C GLY A 702 -12.96 8.58 7.85
N TYR A 703 -14.24 8.31 7.57
CA TYR A 703 -14.70 7.69 6.33
C TYR A 703 -15.75 8.58 5.67
N TRP A 704 -15.61 8.82 4.37
CA TRP A 704 -16.70 9.38 3.57
C TRP A 704 -17.78 8.31 3.35
N ILE A 705 -19.05 8.68 3.55
CA ILE A 705 -20.20 7.83 3.26
C ILE A 705 -20.83 8.33 1.98
N ILE A 706 -20.52 7.67 0.87
CA ILE A 706 -20.74 8.16 -0.48
C ILE A 706 -21.86 7.38 -1.15
N ARG A 707 -22.81 8.09 -1.75
CA ARG A 707 -23.85 7.46 -2.57
C ARG A 707 -23.22 6.89 -3.84
N PRO A 708 -23.47 5.62 -4.18
CA PRO A 708 -22.98 5.03 -5.41
C PRO A 708 -23.58 5.71 -6.65
N GLU A 709 -22.75 6.48 -7.37
CA GLU A 709 -23.08 7.05 -8.67
C GLU A 709 -21.85 7.06 -9.57
N LYS A 710 -22.03 6.84 -10.88
CA LYS A 710 -20.95 6.88 -11.87
C LYS A 710 -20.66 8.32 -12.30
N THR A 711 -20.38 9.21 -11.35
CA THR A 711 -20.01 10.62 -11.62
C THR A 711 -18.88 11.03 -10.68
N LEU A 712 -18.08 12.04 -11.05
CA LEU A 712 -16.96 12.52 -10.23
C LEU A 712 -17.38 13.22 -8.93
N ASN A 713 -18.64 13.67 -8.88
CA ASN A 713 -19.18 14.53 -7.83
C ASN A 713 -20.41 13.88 -7.16
N PRO A 714 -20.30 12.64 -6.64
CA PRO A 714 -21.44 11.96 -6.05
C PRO A 714 -21.90 12.65 -4.77
N PRO A 715 -23.19 12.52 -4.40
CA PRO A 715 -23.69 12.93 -3.10
C PRO A 715 -22.95 12.22 -1.95
N CYS A 716 -22.47 12.99 -0.99
CA CYS A 716 -21.76 12.52 0.20
C CYS A 716 -22.45 13.01 1.47
N MET A 717 -22.54 12.14 2.47
CA MET A 717 -23.18 12.46 3.75
C MET A 717 -22.22 13.27 4.61
N GLY A 718 -22.69 14.42 5.12
CA GLY A 718 -21.95 15.23 6.08
C GLY A 718 -22.81 15.69 7.25
N SER A 719 -22.24 16.54 8.10
CA SER A 719 -22.94 17.21 9.18
C SER A 719 -22.46 18.65 9.32
N ASN A 720 -23.22 19.49 10.03
CA ASN A 720 -22.90 20.89 10.27
C ASN A 720 -22.90 21.23 11.77
N ALA A 721 -22.47 22.45 12.09
CA ALA A 721 -22.66 23.03 13.42
C ALA A 721 -24.15 23.03 13.79
N GLY A 722 -24.51 22.30 14.84
CA GLY A 722 -25.89 22.04 15.26
C GLY A 722 -26.43 20.64 14.91
N GLY A 723 -25.57 19.74 14.41
CA GLY A 723 -25.84 18.31 14.31
C GLY A 723 -26.83 17.90 13.21
N ARG A 724 -27.12 18.79 12.25
CA ARG A 724 -28.02 18.44 11.14
C ARG A 724 -27.25 17.69 10.06
N ILE A 725 -27.84 16.60 9.56
CA ILE A 725 -27.27 15.86 8.43
C ILE A 725 -27.40 16.67 7.14
N THR A 726 -26.28 16.82 6.45
CA THR A 726 -26.15 17.52 5.18
C THR A 726 -25.97 16.53 4.04
N ASN A 727 -26.20 17.02 2.82
CA ASN A 727 -25.96 16.29 1.59
C ASN A 727 -25.10 17.18 0.70
N GLU A 728 -23.81 16.92 0.71
CA GLU A 728 -22.81 17.74 0.03
C GLU A 728 -22.26 17.00 -1.20
N THR A 729 -21.69 17.75 -2.13
CA THR A 729 -20.88 17.14 -3.19
C THR A 729 -19.61 16.57 -2.57
N PHE A 730 -19.25 15.33 -2.90
CA PHE A 730 -18.02 14.69 -2.43
C PHE A 730 -16.79 15.59 -2.62
N ASN A 731 -16.03 15.75 -1.55
CA ASN A 731 -14.78 16.51 -1.52
C ASN A 731 -13.66 15.65 -0.92
N ILE A 732 -12.68 15.30 -1.74
CA ILE A 732 -11.53 14.46 -1.35
C ILE A 732 -10.49 15.20 -0.49
N ALA A 733 -10.62 16.53 -0.30
CA ALA A 733 -9.66 17.30 0.46
C ALA A 733 -9.61 16.89 1.93
N ASN A 734 -8.40 16.90 2.51
CA ASN A 734 -8.22 16.62 3.94
C ASN A 734 -8.93 17.65 4.82
N SER A 735 -9.23 18.85 4.31
CA SER A 735 -10.00 19.87 5.03
C SER A 735 -11.51 19.57 5.11
N ALA A 736 -12.06 18.63 4.32
CA ALA A 736 -13.49 18.28 4.32
C ALA A 736 -13.88 17.36 5.50
N LYS A 737 -13.54 17.76 6.72
CA LYS A 737 -13.80 17.00 7.96
C LYS A 737 -15.29 16.80 8.20
N ASP A 738 -16.10 17.78 7.83
CA ASP A 738 -17.56 17.79 7.90
C ASP A 738 -18.25 16.67 7.09
N GLN A 739 -17.57 16.11 6.08
CA GLN A 739 -18.05 14.99 5.28
C GLN A 739 -17.56 13.60 5.75
N ARG A 740 -16.65 13.55 6.73
CA ARG A 740 -16.05 12.30 7.19
C ARG A 740 -16.60 11.88 8.55
N TRP A 741 -16.72 10.56 8.70
CA TRP A 741 -17.32 9.93 9.87
C TRP A 741 -16.33 8.99 10.53
N VAL A 742 -16.08 9.21 11.81
CA VAL A 742 -15.35 8.27 12.67
C VAL A 742 -16.35 7.21 13.12
N ILE A 743 -16.03 5.94 12.86
CA ILE A 743 -16.90 4.80 13.13
C ILE A 743 -16.22 3.94 14.19
N LEU A 744 -16.84 3.82 15.37
CA LEU A 744 -16.25 3.17 16.54
C LEU A 744 -17.11 1.98 16.98
N SER A 745 -16.49 0.84 17.26
CA SER A 745 -17.10 -0.24 18.04
C SER A 745 -17.34 0.21 19.49
N GLY A 746 -18.07 -0.60 20.27
CA GLY A 746 -18.31 -0.31 21.69
C GLY A 746 -17.03 -0.22 22.53
N GLU A 747 -15.99 -0.98 22.19
CA GLU A 747 -14.68 -0.93 22.88
C GLU A 747 -13.89 0.32 22.48
N GLU A 748 -13.81 0.60 21.17
CA GLU A 748 -13.15 1.80 20.66
C GLU A 748 -13.83 3.09 21.13
N LEU A 749 -15.16 3.06 21.32
CA LEU A 749 -15.92 4.16 21.90
C LEU A 749 -15.46 4.49 23.33
N GLN A 750 -15.22 3.48 24.17
CA GLN A 750 -14.76 3.68 25.55
C GLN A 750 -13.31 4.21 25.58
N ALA A 751 -12.46 3.67 24.72
CA ALA A 751 -11.09 4.16 24.56
C ALA A 751 -11.08 5.63 24.10
N PHE A 752 -11.93 5.97 23.12
CA PHE A 752 -12.10 7.34 22.62
C PHE A 752 -12.55 8.30 23.73
N ASP A 753 -13.58 7.95 24.51
CA ASP A 753 -14.06 8.80 25.62
C ASP A 753 -12.98 9.04 26.68
N THR A 754 -12.19 8.00 26.99
CA THR A 754 -11.06 8.11 27.93
C THR A 754 -10.00 9.06 27.40
N ALA A 755 -9.62 8.92 26.12
CA ALA A 755 -8.64 9.76 25.46
C ALA A 755 -9.04 11.25 25.48
N VAL A 756 -10.31 11.55 25.16
CA VAL A 756 -10.83 12.93 25.20
C VAL A 756 -10.79 13.50 26.62
N LYS A 757 -11.22 12.71 27.62
CA LYS A 757 -11.22 13.17 29.02
C LYS A 757 -9.80 13.49 29.51
N ASP A 758 -8.82 12.68 29.14
CA ASP A 758 -7.43 12.91 29.53
C ASP A 758 -6.84 14.16 28.88
N GLU A 759 -7.16 14.42 27.61
CA GLU A 759 -6.79 15.68 26.94
C GLU A 759 -7.43 16.90 27.60
N ARG A 760 -8.73 16.88 27.87
CA ARG A 760 -9.41 17.99 28.59
C ARG A 760 -8.87 18.17 30.00
N LYS A 761 -8.46 17.09 30.68
CA LYS A 761 -7.81 17.18 32.00
C LYS A 761 -6.43 17.82 31.91
N ALA A 762 -5.64 17.50 30.90
CA ALA A 762 -4.34 18.14 30.69
C ALA A 762 -4.50 19.65 30.44
N GLU A 763 -5.50 20.07 29.65
CA GLU A 763 -5.83 21.48 29.44
C GLU A 763 -6.26 22.17 30.74
N LEU A 764 -7.08 21.52 31.56
CA LEU A 764 -7.47 22.04 32.87
C LEU A 764 -6.25 22.17 33.80
N GLU A 765 -5.39 21.17 33.85
CA GLU A 765 -4.19 21.19 34.70
C GLU A 765 -3.23 22.32 34.29
N ASP A 766 -3.05 22.55 33.00
CA ASP A 766 -2.24 23.65 32.46
C ASP A 766 -2.86 25.01 32.80
N MET A 767 -4.17 25.18 32.62
CA MET A 767 -4.89 26.39 33.03
C MET A 767 -4.74 26.64 34.54
N LEU A 768 -4.94 25.62 35.38
CA LEU A 768 -4.77 25.72 36.83
C LEU A 768 -3.33 26.10 37.20
N ALA A 769 -2.33 25.59 36.48
CA ALA A 769 -0.92 25.96 36.69
C ALA A 769 -0.67 27.43 36.33
N HIS A 770 -1.20 27.91 35.20
CA HIS A 770 -1.14 29.32 34.82
C HIS A 770 -1.79 30.22 35.88
N ILE A 771 -3.02 29.92 36.32
CA ILE A 771 -3.71 30.74 37.32
C ILE A 771 -2.98 30.74 38.67
N LYS A 772 -2.43 29.60 39.10
CA LYS A 772 -1.59 29.54 40.31
C LYS A 772 -0.30 30.35 40.17
N ALA A 773 0.30 30.40 38.98
CA ALA A 773 1.48 31.23 38.73
C ALA A 773 1.15 32.72 38.85
N LEU A 774 -0.03 33.15 38.40
CA LEU A 774 -0.53 34.51 38.65
C LEU A 774 -0.61 34.78 40.16
N ALA A 775 -1.29 33.93 40.93
CA ALA A 775 -1.42 34.12 42.39
C ALA A 775 -0.08 34.12 43.14
N ASN A 776 0.91 33.38 42.64
CA ASN A 776 2.26 33.34 43.22
C ASN A 776 3.12 34.57 42.89
N THR A 777 2.70 35.41 41.93
CA THR A 777 3.39 36.66 41.61
C THR A 777 3.22 37.63 42.78
N PRO A 778 4.29 38.25 43.33
CA PRO A 778 4.15 39.17 44.46
C PRO A 778 3.20 40.32 44.14
N HIS A 779 2.15 40.47 44.94
CA HIS A 779 1.05 41.39 44.67
C HIS A 779 0.41 41.94 45.95
N THR A 780 -0.36 43.01 45.80
CA THR A 780 -1.27 43.54 46.81
C THR A 780 -2.71 43.22 46.42
N GLU A 781 -3.49 42.73 47.38
CA GLU A 781 -4.93 42.62 47.24
C GLU A 781 -5.56 44.03 47.23
N ASP A 782 -6.15 44.43 46.11
CA ASP A 782 -6.92 45.67 46.02
C ASP A 782 -8.25 45.54 46.79
N VAL A 783 -8.77 44.30 46.87
CA VAL A 783 -9.90 43.89 47.70
C VAL A 783 -9.45 42.83 48.70
N ALA A 784 -9.61 43.09 50.00
CA ALA A 784 -9.15 42.15 51.03
C ALA A 784 -9.86 40.78 50.93
N GLY A 785 -9.08 39.69 50.87
CA GLY A 785 -9.56 38.32 50.78
C GLY A 785 -9.64 37.74 49.36
N THR A 786 -9.13 38.44 48.35
CA THR A 786 -9.04 37.98 46.96
C THR A 786 -8.26 36.66 46.82
N ASP A 787 -7.11 36.50 47.49
CA ASP A 787 -6.31 35.26 47.47
C ASP A 787 -7.06 34.07 48.07
N ALA A 788 -7.73 34.30 49.19
CA ALA A 788 -8.51 33.28 49.88
C ALA A 788 -9.68 32.80 49.01
N THR A 789 -10.31 33.72 48.28
CA THR A 789 -11.41 33.44 47.35
C THR A 789 -10.93 32.62 46.16
N LEU A 790 -9.81 33.01 45.53
CA LEU A 790 -9.21 32.25 44.44
C LEU A 790 -8.81 30.85 44.89
N THR A 791 -8.11 30.73 46.02
CA THR A 791 -7.65 29.44 46.56
C THR A 791 -8.82 28.48 46.81
N ALA A 792 -9.92 28.98 47.38
CA ALA A 792 -11.11 28.19 47.62
C ALA A 792 -11.74 27.70 46.29
N LYS A 793 -11.78 28.56 45.26
CA LYS A 793 -12.31 28.22 43.95
C LYS A 793 -11.47 27.20 43.19
N LEU A 794 -10.15 27.37 43.16
CA LEU A 794 -9.26 26.39 42.54
C LEU A 794 -9.35 25.03 43.24
N SER A 795 -9.49 25.00 44.57
CA SER A 795 -9.68 23.75 45.33
C SER A 795 -10.99 23.05 44.98
N GLU A 796 -12.08 23.81 44.82
CA GLU A 796 -13.39 23.29 44.38
C GLU A 796 -13.29 22.67 42.98
N ILE A 797 -12.60 23.35 42.05
CA ILE A 797 -12.38 22.87 40.68
C ILE A 797 -11.56 21.57 40.67
N GLU A 798 -10.47 21.52 41.44
CA GLU A 798 -9.65 20.30 41.58
C GLU A 798 -10.39 19.13 42.22
N GLU A 799 -11.35 19.39 43.10
CA GLU A 799 -12.18 18.33 43.68
C GLU A 799 -13.17 17.80 42.64
N LYS A 800 -13.85 18.69 41.91
CA LYS A 800 -14.76 18.32 40.82
C LYS A 800 -14.06 17.56 39.70
N SER A 801 -12.84 17.94 39.31
CA SER A 801 -12.11 17.27 38.22
C SER A 801 -11.70 15.83 38.54
N ARG A 802 -11.71 15.45 39.82
CA ARG A 802 -11.43 14.09 40.29
C ARG A 802 -12.65 13.18 40.30
N ASP A 803 -13.84 13.71 40.02
CA ASP A 803 -15.04 12.89 39.86
C ASP A 803 -14.87 11.93 38.68
N THR A 804 -15.09 10.64 38.91
CA THR A 804 -14.97 9.61 37.87
C THR A 804 -16.09 9.69 36.84
N GLU A 805 -17.23 10.30 37.19
CA GLU A 805 -18.39 10.47 36.32
C GLU A 805 -18.37 11.79 35.54
N ILE A 806 -17.34 12.64 35.73
CA ILE A 806 -17.24 13.90 35.00
C ILE A 806 -17.13 13.64 33.49
N THR A 807 -17.91 14.38 32.71
CA THR A 807 -17.88 14.31 31.25
C THR A 807 -16.72 15.16 30.70
N SER A 808 -16.32 14.91 29.46
CA SER A 808 -15.34 15.78 28.77
C SER A 808 -15.80 17.24 28.74
N GLU A 809 -17.07 17.49 28.46
CA GLU A 809 -17.68 18.82 28.51
C GLU A 809 -17.69 19.43 29.91
N GLY A 810 -17.91 18.59 30.94
CA GLY A 810 -17.80 19.00 32.33
C GLY A 810 -16.39 19.45 32.69
N ILE A 811 -15.36 18.77 32.18
CA ILE A 811 -13.96 19.17 32.36
C ILE A 811 -13.68 20.48 31.61
N SER A 812 -14.14 20.64 30.37
CA SER A 812 -14.02 21.90 29.62
C SER A 812 -14.65 23.07 30.39
N SER A 813 -15.84 22.85 30.98
CA SER A 813 -16.51 23.85 31.82
C SER A 813 -15.68 24.21 33.06
N LEU A 814 -14.99 23.24 33.67
CA LEU A 814 -14.06 23.52 34.78
C LEU A 814 -12.85 24.35 34.35
N THR A 815 -12.35 24.16 33.13
CA THR A 815 -11.27 24.99 32.56
C THR A 815 -11.73 26.44 32.40
N GLU A 816 -12.96 26.65 31.92
CA GLU A 816 -13.57 27.98 31.84
C GLU A 816 -13.83 28.60 33.22
N GLU A 817 -14.27 27.80 34.21
CA GLU A 817 -14.42 28.23 35.61
C GLU A 817 -13.07 28.66 36.20
N ALA A 818 -11.98 27.91 35.92
CA ALA A 818 -10.64 28.25 36.38
C ALA A 818 -10.14 29.56 35.76
N LEU A 819 -10.31 29.73 34.44
CA LEU A 819 -9.98 30.97 33.74
C LEU A 819 -10.77 32.16 34.31
N THR A 820 -12.07 31.99 34.52
CA THR A 820 -12.95 33.01 35.09
C THR A 820 -12.51 33.40 36.50
N ALA A 821 -12.15 32.42 37.34
CA ALA A 821 -11.62 32.68 38.68
C ALA A 821 -10.28 33.45 38.62
N GLY A 822 -9.42 33.10 37.67
CA GLY A 822 -8.17 33.83 37.41
C GLY A 822 -8.39 35.28 36.96
N MET A 823 -9.33 35.52 36.04
CA MET A 823 -9.65 36.88 35.60
C MET A 823 -10.28 37.71 36.72
N ALA A 824 -11.12 37.11 37.56
CA ALA A 824 -11.67 37.77 38.74
C ALA A 824 -10.59 38.13 39.77
N PHE A 825 -9.60 37.24 39.97
CA PHE A 825 -8.42 37.53 40.79
C PHE A 825 -7.64 38.73 40.24
N LEU A 826 -7.34 38.74 38.94
CA LEU A 826 -6.61 39.85 38.31
C LEU A 826 -7.35 41.18 38.45
N ALA A 827 -8.69 41.20 38.37
CA ALA A 827 -9.48 42.42 38.53
C ALA A 827 -9.36 43.06 39.94
N GLU A 828 -8.93 42.30 40.94
CA GLU A 828 -8.85 42.71 42.35
C GLU A 828 -7.43 42.62 42.92
N ALA A 829 -6.41 42.45 42.06
CA ALA A 829 -5.02 42.34 42.47
C ALA A 829 -4.10 43.23 41.63
N THR A 830 -3.13 43.86 42.29
CA THR A 830 -2.11 44.69 41.66
C THR A 830 -0.73 44.15 42.00
N PRO A 831 0.19 43.90 41.04
CA PRO A 831 1.52 43.38 41.35
C PRO A 831 2.31 44.37 42.22
N GLU A 832 3.27 43.90 43.03
CA GLU A 832 4.05 44.78 43.91
C GLU A 832 5.09 45.61 43.14
N SER A 833 5.49 45.16 41.94
CA SER A 833 6.61 45.72 41.17
C SER A 833 6.36 45.60 39.66
N VAL A 834 6.82 46.60 38.91
CA VAL A 834 6.76 46.61 37.44
C VAL A 834 7.72 45.60 36.80
N GLU A 835 8.70 45.13 37.56
CA GLU A 835 9.65 44.09 37.15
C GLU A 835 9.09 42.67 37.30
N GLN A 836 7.97 42.51 38.03
CA GLN A 836 7.26 41.25 38.22
C GLN A 836 5.76 41.43 37.95
N PRO A 837 5.37 41.76 36.71
CA PRO A 837 3.97 41.86 36.34
C PRO A 837 3.30 40.48 36.31
N PHE A 838 1.97 40.46 36.31
CA PHE A 838 1.24 39.25 35.99
C PHE A 838 1.44 38.91 34.50
N ASP A 839 2.00 37.73 34.24
CA ASP A 839 2.19 37.22 32.87
C ASP A 839 0.93 36.49 32.41
N ILE A 840 0.20 37.14 31.49
CA ILE A 840 -1.04 36.61 30.90
C ILE A 840 -0.84 36.23 29.44
N THR A 841 0.41 35.94 29.04
CA THR A 841 0.76 35.55 27.66
C THR A 841 0.00 34.28 27.23
N PHE A 842 -0.34 33.39 28.16
CA PHE A 842 -1.13 32.18 27.90
C PHE A 842 -2.55 32.44 27.34
N LEU A 843 -3.05 33.69 27.42
CA LEU A 843 -4.31 34.09 26.79
C LEU A 843 -4.17 34.39 25.29
N MET A 844 -2.93 34.49 24.80
CA MET A 844 -2.63 34.68 23.38
C MET A 844 -2.53 33.33 22.66
N SER A 845 -2.91 33.30 21.39
CA SER A 845 -2.75 32.12 20.55
C SER A 845 -1.39 32.18 19.85
N ASP A 846 -0.64 31.08 19.94
CA ASP A 846 0.68 30.93 19.31
C ASP A 846 1.60 32.17 19.48
N ALA A 847 1.79 32.60 20.73
CA ALA A 847 2.61 33.76 21.06
C ALA A 847 4.10 33.58 20.67
N GLU A 848 4.54 32.33 20.55
CA GLU A 848 5.90 31.91 20.15
C GLU A 848 6.06 31.68 18.63
N LEU A 849 5.01 31.92 17.83
CA LEU A 849 5.03 31.80 16.36
C LEU A 849 5.51 30.43 15.84
N THR A 850 4.96 29.36 16.41
CA THR A 850 5.21 27.99 15.97
C THR A 850 4.61 27.73 14.57
N ASP A 851 3.37 28.17 14.33
CA ASP A 851 2.64 27.95 13.07
C ASP A 851 1.76 29.12 12.59
N GLY A 852 1.62 30.15 13.42
CA GLY A 852 0.85 31.36 13.18
C GLY A 852 -0.67 31.18 13.29
N GLU A 853 -1.16 30.07 13.84
CA GLU A 853 -2.59 29.87 14.09
C GLU A 853 -3.12 30.85 15.15
N GLY A 854 -4.36 31.29 14.98
CA GLY A 854 -5.00 32.31 15.83
C GLY A 854 -4.69 33.77 15.47
N TRP A 855 -3.71 34.02 14.60
CA TRP A 855 -3.38 35.36 14.10
C TRP A 855 -4.14 35.75 12.81
N SER A 856 -4.30 37.06 12.58
CA SER A 856 -5.07 37.62 11.44
C SER A 856 -4.54 37.29 10.04
N SER A 857 -3.27 36.88 9.94
CA SER A 857 -2.59 36.56 8.68
C SER A 857 -1.37 35.69 8.98
N LYS A 858 -0.89 34.92 8.00
CA LYS A 858 0.29 34.05 8.19
C LYS A 858 1.56 34.66 7.56
N PRO A 859 2.58 35.03 8.37
CA PRO A 859 3.89 35.42 7.84
C PRO A 859 4.63 34.20 7.27
N THR A 860 5.79 34.42 6.65
CA THR A 860 6.74 33.31 6.43
C THR A 860 7.33 32.94 7.78
N ILE A 861 7.14 31.70 8.22
CA ILE A 861 7.60 31.21 9.53
C ILE A 861 8.79 30.27 9.34
N SER A 862 9.87 30.52 10.08
CA SER A 862 11.06 29.66 10.14
C SER A 862 11.89 30.01 11.38
N PHE A 863 12.47 29.00 12.04
CA PHE A 863 13.23 29.19 13.29
C PHE A 863 12.45 29.96 14.37
N SER A 864 11.12 29.74 14.44
CA SER A 864 10.17 30.47 15.29
C SER A 864 10.04 31.97 15.03
N CYS A 865 10.59 32.50 13.94
CA CYS A 865 10.40 33.90 13.58
C CYS A 865 9.33 34.07 12.49
N GLY A 866 8.50 35.10 12.62
CA GLY A 866 7.61 35.57 11.56
C GLY A 866 8.28 36.64 10.70
N GLU A 867 8.31 36.44 9.38
CA GLU A 867 8.91 37.38 8.42
C GLU A 867 7.87 37.99 7.44
N PHE A 868 7.98 39.30 7.26
CA PHE A 868 7.43 40.04 6.11
C PHE A 868 8.55 40.76 5.37
N PHE A 869 8.90 40.26 4.19
CA PHE A 869 9.86 40.90 3.27
C PHE A 869 9.13 41.68 2.17
N GLU A 870 9.47 42.97 2.03
CA GLU A 870 8.91 43.92 1.05
C GLU A 870 7.37 43.98 1.03
N LYS A 871 6.71 43.75 2.17
CA LYS A 871 5.24 43.72 2.30
C LYS A 871 4.73 44.71 3.35
N THR A 872 3.55 45.27 3.10
CA THR A 872 2.71 45.85 4.15
C THR A 872 1.96 44.73 4.87
N PHE A 873 1.66 44.91 6.15
CA PHE A 873 0.92 43.92 6.94
C PHE A 873 0.23 44.57 8.15
N ASP A 874 -0.81 43.91 8.64
CA ASP A 874 -1.42 44.13 9.96
C ASP A 874 -1.64 42.75 10.61
N PHE A 875 -0.61 42.29 11.32
CA PHE A 875 -0.53 40.98 11.96
C PHE A 875 -0.97 41.11 13.41
N ASN A 876 -2.14 40.56 13.75
CA ASN A 876 -2.81 40.84 15.02
C ASN A 876 -3.72 39.73 15.51
N GLN A 877 -4.03 39.78 16.79
CA GLN A 877 -5.04 38.97 17.48
C GLN A 877 -5.88 39.88 18.39
N THR A 878 -7.11 39.47 18.69
CA THR A 878 -7.93 40.11 19.72
C THR A 878 -8.05 39.18 20.93
N VAL A 879 -7.52 39.62 22.07
CA VAL A 879 -7.67 38.94 23.37
C VAL A 879 -8.94 39.49 24.04
N THR A 880 -9.75 38.64 24.66
CA THR A 880 -11.07 39.00 25.23
C THR A 880 -11.18 38.58 26.69
N GLY A 881 -12.18 39.08 27.43
CA GLY A 881 -12.39 38.72 28.82
C GLY A 881 -11.40 39.39 29.78
N LEU A 882 -10.79 40.50 29.37
CA LEU A 882 -9.73 41.16 30.11
C LEU A 882 -10.32 42.13 31.16
N PRO A 883 -9.82 42.12 32.41
CA PRO A 883 -10.25 43.08 33.43
C PRO A 883 -9.80 44.52 33.13
N ALA A 884 -10.42 45.50 33.77
CA ALA A 884 -9.94 46.87 33.76
C ALA A 884 -8.52 46.95 34.36
N GLY A 885 -7.67 47.83 33.84
CA GLY A 885 -6.31 48.02 34.35
C GLY A 885 -5.29 48.30 33.27
N THR A 886 -4.02 48.29 33.65
CA THR A 886 -2.89 48.62 32.77
C THR A 886 -2.25 47.36 32.21
N TYR A 887 -1.99 47.38 30.89
CA TYR A 887 -1.45 46.26 30.13
C TYR A 887 -0.19 46.69 29.40
N GLN A 888 0.75 45.76 29.20
CA GLN A 888 1.87 45.94 28.29
C GLN A 888 1.93 44.78 27.31
N PHE A 889 1.85 45.10 26.03
CA PHE A 889 2.11 44.15 24.96
C PHE A 889 3.56 44.29 24.50
N LYS A 890 4.29 43.19 24.43
CA LYS A 890 5.70 43.13 24.04
C LYS A 890 5.93 42.14 22.91
N GLY A 891 7.02 42.34 22.18
CA GLY A 891 7.47 41.45 21.12
C GLY A 891 8.92 41.75 20.76
N ARG A 892 9.71 40.72 20.46
CA ARG A 892 11.05 40.91 19.93
C ARG A 892 10.94 41.13 18.43
N GLY A 893 11.61 42.14 17.91
CA GLY A 893 11.50 42.44 16.49
C GLY A 893 12.19 43.71 16.05
N PHE A 894 12.53 43.75 14.77
CA PHE A 894 13.08 44.94 14.16
C PHE A 894 12.57 45.10 12.74
N GLN A 895 12.72 46.32 12.23
CA GLN A 895 12.65 46.59 10.81
C GLN A 895 14.00 47.03 10.27
N ARG A 896 14.33 46.53 9.08
CA ARG A 896 15.40 47.05 8.23
C ARG A 896 14.76 47.83 7.07
N PRO A 897 14.66 49.17 7.13
CA PRO A 897 14.02 49.99 6.10
C PRO A 897 14.96 50.26 4.90
N GLY A 898 15.44 49.20 4.23
CA GLY A 898 16.31 49.31 3.06
C GLY A 898 17.49 48.34 3.07
N THR A 899 18.57 48.68 2.35
CA THR A 899 19.79 47.85 2.36
C THR A 899 20.51 47.99 3.70
N THR A 900 21.13 46.92 4.20
CA THR A 900 21.80 46.94 5.51
C THR A 900 22.86 48.04 5.63
N ALA A 901 23.60 48.30 4.55
CA ALA A 901 24.65 49.33 4.53
C ALA A 901 24.07 50.75 4.64
N ASP A 902 23.00 51.04 3.90
CA ASP A 902 22.36 52.35 3.89
C ASP A 902 21.62 52.59 5.21
N VAL A 903 20.88 51.60 5.70
CA VAL A 903 20.16 51.66 6.98
C VAL A 903 21.12 51.93 8.13
N TYR A 904 22.25 51.22 8.20
CA TYR A 904 23.24 51.46 9.24
C TYR A 904 23.85 52.87 9.14
N LYS A 905 24.15 53.33 7.92
CA LYS A 905 24.70 54.68 7.69
C LYS A 905 23.71 55.78 8.09
N ALA A 906 22.42 55.63 7.75
CA ALA A 906 21.36 56.55 8.14
C ALA A 906 21.18 56.56 9.66
N PHE A 907 21.12 55.38 10.28
CA PHE A 907 20.96 55.23 11.73
C PHE A 907 22.05 55.94 12.53
N ILE A 908 23.32 55.78 12.14
CA ILE A 908 24.46 56.48 12.78
C ILE A 908 24.42 57.99 12.53
N ALA A 909 23.79 58.44 11.43
CA ALA A 909 23.55 59.86 11.15
C ALA A 909 22.32 60.43 11.89
N GLY A 910 21.65 59.62 12.72
CA GLY A 910 20.45 60.02 13.47
C GLY A 910 19.16 59.97 12.65
N GLN A 911 19.15 59.28 11.51
CA GLN A 911 17.96 59.04 10.70
C GLN A 911 17.41 57.64 11.00
N ASP A 912 16.13 57.55 11.34
CA ASP A 912 15.45 56.28 11.61
C ASP A 912 14.14 56.19 10.82
N ASP A 913 14.24 55.50 9.68
CA ASP A 913 13.15 55.33 8.71
C ASP A 913 12.24 54.13 9.04
N VAL A 914 12.35 53.56 10.24
CA VAL A 914 11.41 52.54 10.72
C VAL A 914 10.00 53.10 10.75
N ASN A 915 9.09 52.40 10.10
CA ASN A 915 7.66 52.69 10.04
C ASN A 915 6.78 51.55 10.55
N ALA A 916 7.37 50.40 10.88
CA ALA A 916 6.66 49.31 11.54
C ALA A 916 6.40 49.66 13.02
N THR A 917 5.20 49.36 13.50
CA THR A 917 4.77 49.63 14.88
C THR A 917 4.27 48.37 15.57
N ILE A 918 4.54 48.25 16.86
CA ILE A 918 3.86 47.35 17.79
C ILE A 918 2.72 48.13 18.45
N TYR A 919 1.56 47.51 18.61
CA TYR A 919 0.36 48.19 19.10
C TYR A 919 -0.49 47.34 20.04
N ALA A 920 -1.19 48.01 20.95
CA ALA A 920 -2.19 47.46 21.85
C ALA A 920 -3.36 48.44 21.96
N GLY A 921 -4.49 48.09 21.36
CA GLY A 921 -5.66 48.96 21.24
C GLY A 921 -5.36 50.19 20.38
N ASP A 922 -5.54 51.38 20.95
CA ASP A 922 -5.27 52.67 20.31
C ASP A 922 -3.82 53.16 20.53
N LYS A 923 -3.01 52.44 21.31
CA LYS A 923 -1.62 52.79 21.59
C LYS A 923 -0.67 52.03 20.67
N GLU A 924 0.36 52.71 20.20
CA GLU A 924 1.40 52.11 19.36
C GLU A 924 2.78 52.72 19.65
N ALA A 925 3.82 51.93 19.39
CA ALA A 925 5.23 52.34 19.44
C ALA A 925 5.96 51.82 18.20
N LYS A 926 6.92 52.59 17.68
CA LYS A 926 7.81 52.09 16.61
C LYS A 926 8.62 50.93 17.14
N ILE A 927 8.78 49.88 16.31
CA ILE A 927 9.72 48.81 16.63
C ILE A 927 11.17 49.28 16.41
N GLN A 928 12.13 48.51 16.90
CA GLN A 928 13.53 48.87 16.77
C GLN A 928 14.03 48.84 15.32
N ASN A 929 15.01 49.70 15.02
CA ASN A 929 15.81 49.59 13.81
C ASN A 929 16.80 48.43 13.93
N ILE A 930 17.02 47.67 12.85
CA ILE A 930 18.02 46.58 12.86
C ILE A 930 19.41 47.04 13.33
N ALA A 931 19.78 48.30 13.11
CA ALA A 931 21.07 48.85 13.51
C ALA A 931 21.15 49.20 15.01
N ALA A 932 20.03 49.28 15.72
CA ALA A 932 19.96 49.74 17.12
C ALA A 932 20.79 48.87 18.06
N GLU A 933 20.70 47.55 17.88
CA GLU A 933 21.36 46.57 18.74
C GLU A 933 22.41 45.75 17.98
N ALA A 934 23.10 46.41 17.04
CA ALA A 934 24.18 45.81 16.28
C ALA A 934 25.34 45.35 17.19
N GLN A 935 25.73 44.08 17.06
CA GLN A 935 26.65 43.41 17.97
C GLN A 935 28.12 43.62 17.57
N THR A 936 29.03 43.56 18.55
CA THR A 936 30.48 43.68 18.29
C THR A 936 31.13 42.37 17.85
N LYS A 937 30.40 41.26 17.97
CA LYS A 937 30.77 39.91 17.55
C LYS A 937 29.58 39.27 16.87
N LYS A 938 29.85 38.32 15.99
CA LYS A 938 28.85 37.47 15.37
C LYS A 938 28.15 36.60 16.40
N LEU A 939 26.82 36.51 16.33
CA LEU A 939 26.03 35.58 17.15
C LEU A 939 25.72 34.26 16.44
N GLY A 940 25.83 34.21 15.11
CA GLY A 940 25.57 33.02 14.29
C GLY A 940 24.54 33.26 13.18
N GLY A 941 24.38 32.28 12.28
CA GLY A 941 23.58 32.43 11.06
C GLY A 941 24.25 33.31 10.00
N SER A 942 23.45 33.91 9.11
CA SER A 942 23.94 34.86 8.11
C SER A 942 23.84 36.28 8.67
N GLU A 943 24.99 36.93 8.86
CA GLU A 943 25.08 38.27 9.42
C GLU A 943 25.84 39.19 8.47
N THR A 944 25.43 40.46 8.41
CA THR A 944 26.13 41.50 7.64
C THR A 944 27.03 42.30 8.56
N ALA A 945 28.30 42.47 8.17
CA ALA A 945 29.21 43.39 8.84
C ALA A 945 28.89 44.84 8.41
N VAL A 946 28.69 45.72 9.38
CA VAL A 946 28.35 47.13 9.20
C VAL A 946 29.27 48.02 10.05
N GLY A 947 29.60 49.22 9.56
CA GLY A 947 30.58 50.09 10.20
C GLY A 947 32.03 49.61 10.04
N SER A 948 32.98 50.55 10.05
CA SER A 948 34.40 50.27 9.81
C SER A 948 35.29 50.39 11.05
N ASN A 949 34.85 51.10 12.11
CA ASN A 949 35.63 51.20 13.35
C ASN A 949 34.80 51.70 14.56
N PRO A 950 34.37 50.83 15.49
CA PRO A 950 34.45 49.37 15.41
C PRO A 950 33.46 48.80 14.39
N THR A 951 33.81 47.68 13.76
CA THR A 951 32.85 46.87 12.97
C THR A 951 31.78 46.30 13.90
N ARG A 952 30.54 46.31 13.41
CA ARG A 952 29.36 45.72 14.05
C ARG A 952 28.75 44.66 13.14
N TYR A 953 27.90 43.81 13.69
CA TYR A 953 27.18 42.77 12.99
C TYR A 953 25.68 42.94 13.24
N VAL A 954 24.90 42.70 12.20
CA VAL A 954 23.43 42.67 12.25
C VAL A 954 22.91 41.44 11.50
N PRO A 955 21.70 40.95 11.84
CA PRO A 955 21.09 39.82 11.15
C PRO A 955 20.93 40.04 9.64
N ASN A 956 21.01 38.96 8.87
CA ASN A 956 20.75 38.97 7.42
C ASN A 956 19.94 37.75 6.93
N ASN A 957 19.44 36.92 7.85
CA ASN A 957 18.45 35.87 7.61
C ASN A 957 17.67 35.57 8.89
N MET A 958 16.59 34.80 8.77
CA MET A 958 15.72 34.43 9.91
C MET A 958 16.47 33.68 11.02
N GLN A 959 17.40 32.78 10.67
CA GLN A 959 18.23 32.09 11.67
C GLN A 959 19.11 33.05 12.49
N ALA A 960 19.69 34.07 11.88
CA ALA A 960 20.46 35.07 12.62
C ALA A 960 19.52 35.93 13.48
N ALA A 961 18.34 36.28 12.99
CA ALA A 961 17.36 37.04 13.77
C ALA A 961 16.92 36.27 15.02
N SER A 962 16.61 34.97 14.90
CA SER A 962 16.21 34.14 16.06
C SER A 962 17.31 34.04 17.11
N LEU A 963 18.58 34.00 16.72
CA LEU A 963 19.71 34.04 17.66
C LEU A 963 19.87 35.39 18.36
N TYR A 964 19.57 36.49 17.68
CA TYR A 964 19.57 37.82 18.30
C TYR A 964 18.38 37.95 19.26
N PHE A 965 17.20 37.47 18.85
CA PHE A 965 16.05 37.40 19.74
C PHE A 965 16.40 36.56 20.96
N ALA A 966 16.91 35.34 20.84
CA ALA A 966 17.34 34.50 21.97
C ALA A 966 18.41 35.13 22.89
N ALA A 967 19.10 36.19 22.43
CA ALA A 967 20.07 36.96 23.22
C ALA A 967 19.46 38.19 23.92
N ASP A 968 18.12 38.24 24.05
CA ASP A 968 17.36 39.35 24.64
C ASP A 968 17.52 40.69 23.90
N LEU A 969 17.71 40.62 22.57
CA LEU A 969 17.84 41.80 21.71
C LEU A 969 16.53 42.14 21.00
N TYR A 970 16.40 43.41 20.64
CA TYR A 970 15.30 44.03 19.90
C TYR A 970 13.95 43.90 20.61
N ASP A 971 13.94 44.04 21.94
CA ASP A 971 12.71 43.98 22.73
C ASP A 971 11.90 45.27 22.54
N ASN A 972 10.64 45.14 22.11
CA ASN A 972 9.72 46.24 21.90
C ASN A 972 8.52 46.09 22.83
N GLY A 973 7.87 47.20 23.16
CA GLY A 973 6.66 47.15 23.94
C GLY A 973 5.83 48.42 23.85
N VAL A 974 4.53 48.26 24.13
CA VAL A 974 3.57 49.34 24.20
C VAL A 974 2.66 49.10 25.40
N VAL A 975 2.41 50.17 26.16
CA VAL A 975 1.51 50.14 27.33
C VAL A 975 0.18 50.75 26.95
N THR A 976 -0.89 50.14 27.43
CA THR A 976 -2.26 50.63 27.24
C THR A 976 -3.07 50.43 28.52
N GLN A 977 -4.25 51.02 28.58
CA GLN A 977 -5.15 50.91 29.73
C GLN A 977 -6.56 50.58 29.25
N LEU A 978 -7.18 49.60 29.90
CA LEU A 978 -8.59 49.27 29.75
C LEU A 978 -9.36 49.85 30.94
N THR A 979 -10.53 50.44 30.68
CA THR A 979 -11.33 51.13 31.71
C THR A 979 -12.53 50.33 32.21
N GLU A 980 -12.86 49.22 31.54
CA GLU A 980 -14.00 48.37 31.84
C GLU A 980 -13.54 46.90 31.92
N ASP A 981 -14.15 46.13 32.82
CA ASP A 981 -13.94 44.68 32.87
C ASP A 981 -14.59 43.99 31.66
N ASP A 982 -14.20 42.74 31.40
CA ASP A 982 -14.66 41.95 30.25
C ASP A 982 -14.38 42.64 28.89
N SER A 983 -13.29 43.42 28.85
CA SER A 983 -12.86 44.17 27.69
C SER A 983 -12.15 43.30 26.65
N LYS A 984 -12.05 43.83 25.43
CA LYS A 984 -11.29 43.23 24.33
C LYS A 984 -10.08 44.09 24.00
N LEU A 985 -8.92 43.47 23.88
CA LEU A 985 -7.68 44.13 23.50
C LEU A 985 -7.14 43.55 22.19
N LYS A 986 -7.13 44.38 21.15
CA LYS A 986 -6.47 44.05 19.89
C LYS A 986 -4.97 44.36 20.01
N VAL A 987 -4.13 43.35 19.87
CA VAL A 987 -2.67 43.46 19.93
C VAL A 987 -2.04 43.01 18.63
N GLY A 988 -0.89 43.57 18.27
CA GLY A 988 -0.16 43.11 17.09
C GLY A 988 0.96 44.02 16.64
N MET A 989 1.46 43.72 15.45
CA MET A 989 2.42 44.55 14.73
C MET A 989 1.89 44.91 13.34
N ARG A 990 2.18 46.12 12.88
CA ARG A 990 1.77 46.57 11.55
C ARG A 990 2.87 47.35 10.85
N CYS A 991 2.83 47.31 9.52
CA CYS A 991 3.68 48.10 8.64
C CYS A 991 2.79 48.71 7.54
N SER A 992 2.62 50.02 7.58
CA SER A 992 1.68 50.76 6.73
C SER A 992 2.23 51.06 5.33
N GLU A 993 3.54 51.11 5.17
CA GLU A 993 4.21 51.41 3.91
C GLU A 993 5.43 50.52 3.71
N THR A 994 5.73 50.13 2.47
CA THR A 994 6.89 49.29 2.15
C THR A 994 7.67 49.86 0.97
N SER A 995 8.94 49.50 0.88
CA SER A 995 9.84 49.84 -0.23
C SER A 995 10.83 48.70 -0.45
N SER A 996 11.63 48.79 -1.52
CA SER A 996 12.58 47.71 -1.81
C SER A 996 13.58 47.52 -0.66
N ASN A 997 13.83 46.25 -0.32
CA ASN A 997 14.66 45.73 0.77
C ASN A 997 14.11 45.94 2.19
N TYR A 998 12.87 46.39 2.34
CA TYR A 998 12.21 46.45 3.64
C TYR A 998 12.04 45.04 4.20
N TRP A 999 12.50 44.83 5.42
CA TRP A 999 12.42 43.54 6.09
C TRP A 999 11.95 43.75 7.52
N CYS A 1000 10.77 43.23 7.85
CA CYS A 1000 10.27 43.16 9.21
C CYS A 1000 10.30 41.71 9.66
N ILE A 1001 10.84 41.48 10.85
CA ILE A 1001 10.91 40.16 11.46
C ILE A 1001 10.70 40.29 12.96
N PHE A 1002 9.96 39.34 13.54
CA PHE A 1002 9.56 39.36 14.94
C PHE A 1002 9.26 37.96 15.48
N ASP A 1003 9.27 37.84 16.80
CA ASP A 1003 9.07 36.63 17.61
C ASP A 1003 8.74 37.04 19.08
N ASP A 1004 8.45 36.06 19.94
CA ASP A 1004 8.36 36.17 21.40
C ASP A 1004 7.39 37.28 21.85
N PHE A 1005 6.14 37.14 21.42
CA PHE A 1005 5.06 38.02 21.86
C PHE A 1005 4.69 37.72 23.30
N ARG A 1006 4.55 38.76 24.12
CA ARG A 1006 4.23 38.65 25.54
C ARG A 1006 3.17 39.66 25.93
N LEU A 1007 2.25 39.27 26.81
CA LEU A 1007 1.21 40.16 27.33
C LEU A 1007 1.26 40.17 28.86
N TYR A 1008 1.47 41.36 29.41
CA TYR A 1008 1.59 41.59 30.84
C TYR A 1008 0.46 42.46 31.36
N TYR A 1009 0.01 42.16 32.57
CA TYR A 1009 -1.00 42.92 33.30
C TYR A 1009 -0.44 43.49 34.61
N TYR A 1010 -0.76 44.75 34.87
CA TYR A 1010 -0.21 45.55 35.97
C TYR A 1010 -1.29 46.01 36.96
N GLY A 1011 -2.48 45.42 36.95
CA GLY A 1011 -3.56 45.80 37.86
C GLY A 1011 -3.94 47.27 37.74
N SER A 1012 -4.11 47.91 38.90
CA SER A 1012 -4.48 49.32 39.05
C SER A 1012 -3.32 50.32 38.88
N MET A 1013 -2.10 49.85 38.58
CA MET A 1013 -0.95 50.75 38.33
C MET A 1013 -1.25 51.73 37.21
N SER A 1014 -0.76 52.96 37.30
CA SER A 1014 -0.92 53.93 36.21
C SER A 1014 -0.04 53.56 35.01
N PRO A 1015 -0.49 53.80 33.76
CA PRO A 1015 0.33 53.60 32.57
C PRO A 1015 1.68 54.33 32.61
N ASP A 1016 1.72 55.54 33.19
CA ASP A 1016 2.95 56.31 33.38
C ASP A 1016 3.95 55.58 34.28
N PHE A 1017 3.48 54.90 35.34
CA PHE A 1017 4.35 54.13 36.24
C PHE A 1017 4.96 52.89 35.56
N VAL A 1018 4.23 52.28 34.62
CA VAL A 1018 4.68 51.10 33.86
C VAL A 1018 5.61 51.49 32.70
N THR A 1019 5.41 52.65 32.08
CA THR A 1019 6.20 53.14 30.93
C THR A 1019 7.51 53.82 31.30
N ASP A 1020 7.62 54.40 32.51
CA ASP A 1020 8.73 55.29 32.83
C ASP A 1020 9.98 54.58 33.36
N ILE A 1021 11.07 54.79 32.63
CA ILE A 1021 12.33 55.16 33.30
C ILE A 1021 12.03 56.42 34.12
N ARG A 1022 11.87 56.26 35.43
CA ARG A 1022 11.46 57.29 36.39
C ARG A 1022 11.94 58.70 35.98
N PRO A 1023 11.05 59.69 35.82
CA PRO A 1023 11.41 61.01 35.34
C PRO A 1023 12.45 61.67 36.25
N ALA A 1024 13.31 62.49 35.66
CA ALA A 1024 14.30 63.23 36.43
C ALA A 1024 13.60 64.15 37.42
N VAL A 1025 13.82 63.95 38.73
CA VAL A 1025 13.35 64.89 39.75
C VAL A 1025 14.09 66.22 39.52
N THR A 1026 13.36 67.24 39.06
CA THR A 1026 13.92 68.55 38.67
C THR A 1026 13.60 69.67 39.67
N ASP A 1027 12.78 69.38 40.68
CA ASP A 1027 12.33 70.30 41.74
C ASP A 1027 12.74 69.79 43.14
N LYS A 1028 13.18 70.71 44.01
CA LYS A 1028 13.73 70.38 45.35
C LYS A 1028 12.66 69.91 46.33
N THR A 1029 11.40 70.25 46.11
CA THR A 1029 10.27 69.89 46.99
C THR A 1029 9.80 68.45 46.83
N GLN A 1030 10.13 67.78 45.71
CA GLN A 1030 9.87 66.34 45.50
C GLN A 1030 11.04 65.45 45.98
N ALA A 1031 12.10 66.03 46.55
CA ALA A 1031 13.29 65.31 47.00
C ALA A 1031 13.18 64.75 48.43
N GLU A 1032 12.16 65.15 49.21
CA GLU A 1032 12.01 64.72 50.62
C GLU A 1032 11.66 63.23 50.75
N ASP A 1033 11.03 62.62 49.73
CA ASP A 1033 10.64 61.21 49.74
C ASP A 1033 11.76 60.25 49.25
N LEU A 1034 12.77 60.78 48.54
CA LEU A 1034 13.94 60.01 48.07
C LEU A 1034 14.83 59.49 49.22
N PHE A 1035 14.68 60.08 50.41
CA PHE A 1035 15.48 59.78 51.60
C PHE A 1035 14.62 59.51 52.84
N ALA A 1036 13.35 59.10 52.65
CA ALA A 1036 12.50 58.60 53.74
C ALA A 1036 13.21 57.49 54.54
N THR A 1037 14.10 56.74 53.88
CA THR A 1037 15.17 55.95 54.50
C THR A 1037 16.53 56.29 53.87
N PRO A 1038 17.66 56.18 54.62
CA PRO A 1038 18.99 56.47 54.09
C PRO A 1038 19.29 55.62 52.85
N SER A 1039 19.68 56.28 51.75
CA SER A 1039 19.82 55.65 50.43
C SER A 1039 21.18 55.94 49.80
N ASP A 1040 21.70 54.97 49.05
CA ASP A 1040 22.93 55.17 48.29
C ASP A 1040 22.66 56.01 47.03
N VAL A 1041 23.59 56.91 46.72
CA VAL A 1041 23.57 57.81 45.55
C VAL A 1041 24.65 57.37 44.58
N TYR A 1042 24.28 57.14 43.33
CA TYR A 1042 25.17 56.71 42.26
C TYR A 1042 25.30 57.81 41.19
N SER A 1043 26.45 57.90 40.53
CA SER A 1043 26.58 58.69 39.29
C SER A 1043 25.80 58.03 38.15
N LEU A 1044 25.60 58.76 37.05
CA LEU A 1044 25.05 58.20 35.81
C LEU A 1044 25.88 57.02 35.26
N SER A 1045 27.16 56.94 35.62
CA SER A 1045 28.08 55.84 35.28
C SER A 1045 28.05 54.68 36.28
N GLY A 1046 27.10 54.66 37.22
CA GLY A 1046 26.91 53.57 38.19
C GLY A 1046 27.92 53.56 39.35
N VAL A 1047 28.73 54.60 39.52
CA VAL A 1047 29.67 54.71 40.64
C VAL A 1047 28.92 55.21 41.86
N CYS A 1048 28.95 54.48 42.97
CA CYS A 1048 28.42 54.96 44.24
C CYS A 1048 29.22 56.19 44.70
N VAL A 1049 28.59 57.36 44.66
CA VAL A 1049 29.20 58.65 45.05
C VAL A 1049 28.88 59.02 46.50
N ARG A 1050 27.85 58.41 47.10
CA ARG A 1050 27.49 58.60 48.50
C ARG A 1050 26.75 57.38 49.03
N ARG A 1051 27.14 56.86 50.20
CA ARG A 1051 26.41 55.77 50.86
C ARG A 1051 25.50 56.31 51.96
N GLN A 1052 24.34 55.68 52.13
CA GLN A 1052 23.38 55.97 53.21
C GLN A 1052 23.09 57.47 53.33
N ALA A 1053 22.99 58.14 52.19
CA ALA A 1053 22.74 59.57 52.16
C ALA A 1053 21.31 59.84 52.65
N THR A 1054 21.13 60.96 53.33
CA THR A 1054 19.82 61.47 53.73
C THR A 1054 19.42 62.74 52.97
N SER A 1055 20.33 63.27 52.13
CA SER A 1055 20.06 64.34 51.17
C SER A 1055 21.10 64.37 50.05
N LEU A 1056 20.79 65.13 48.98
CA LEU A 1056 21.70 65.40 47.87
C LEU A 1056 22.59 66.63 48.10
N ASP A 1057 22.51 67.28 49.26
CA ASP A 1057 23.24 68.52 49.52
C ASP A 1057 24.75 68.30 49.54
N GLY A 1058 25.47 69.15 48.81
CA GLY A 1058 26.93 69.10 48.68
C GLY A 1058 27.47 68.24 47.54
N LEU A 1059 26.60 67.56 46.78
CA LEU A 1059 27.01 66.93 45.52
C LEU A 1059 27.18 67.98 44.41
N GLY A 1060 28.16 67.77 43.53
CA GLY A 1060 28.41 68.65 42.38
C GLY A 1060 27.27 68.60 41.36
N ARG A 1061 27.14 69.62 40.52
CA ARG A 1061 26.11 69.67 39.46
C ARG A 1061 26.21 68.46 38.54
N GLY A 1062 25.11 67.75 38.32
CA GLY A 1062 25.12 66.53 37.51
C GLY A 1062 23.85 65.67 37.66
N VAL A 1063 23.83 64.56 36.93
CA VAL A 1063 22.75 63.56 36.98
C VAL A 1063 23.21 62.40 37.86
N TYR A 1064 22.40 62.08 38.88
CA TYR A 1064 22.64 61.00 39.83
C TYR A 1064 21.48 60.02 39.82
N ILE A 1065 21.71 58.81 40.33
CA ILE A 1065 20.68 57.79 40.54
C ILE A 1065 20.54 57.59 42.05
N VAL A 1066 19.33 57.78 42.57
CA VAL A 1066 19.01 57.57 44.00
C VAL A 1066 17.76 56.72 44.06
N ASN A 1067 17.84 55.57 44.74
CA ASN A 1067 16.71 54.66 44.91
C ASN A 1067 15.99 54.38 43.57
N GLY A 1068 16.75 54.09 42.50
CA GLY A 1068 16.24 53.84 41.15
C GLY A 1068 15.74 55.07 40.37
N ARG A 1069 15.75 56.28 40.94
CA ARG A 1069 15.32 57.53 40.27
C ARG A 1069 16.52 58.31 39.75
N LYS A 1070 16.42 58.85 38.52
CA LYS A 1070 17.36 59.88 38.03
C LYS A 1070 17.05 61.19 38.75
N VAL A 1071 18.08 61.84 39.30
CA VAL A 1071 17.94 63.13 40.00
C VAL A 1071 18.96 64.10 39.45
N ILE A 1072 18.48 65.30 39.08
CA ILE A 1072 19.34 66.36 38.57
C ILE A 1072 19.69 67.30 39.72
N VAL A 1073 20.95 67.31 40.13
CA VAL A 1073 21.48 68.30 41.07
C VAL A 1073 21.92 69.52 40.24
N LYS A 1074 21.16 70.62 40.34
CA LYS A 1074 21.37 71.87 39.58
C LYS A 1074 22.38 72.82 40.23
#